data_AF-A0A7C1MU19-F1
#
_entry.id   AF-A0A7C1MU19-F1
#
_cell.length_a   1.000
_cell.length_b   1.000
_cell.length_c   1.000
_cell.angle_alpha   90.00
_cell.angle_beta   90.00
_cell.angle_gamma   90.00
#
_symmetry.space_group_name_H-M   'P 1'
#
loop_
_entity.id
_entity.type
_entity.pdbx_description
1 polymer ?
#
loop_
_entity_poly.entity_id
_entity_poly.type
_entity_poly.pdbx_seq_one_letter_code
_entity_poly.pdbx_strand_id
1 'polypeptide(L)'
;FIGAGFTDIHAVLPFLNILIFVALAVAVLAVINIFKSNNRLIALALGSYVLISVLGSWAYPAILQKFVVLPNELVKETPYMEHNIAATRKAFALDTVIERDITGETTITMDDINNNRSTIKNVRLWDREPLLDTFSQLQEIRTYYDFVSIDNDRYQLNGDYRQVLLSPRELNSASLPQRTFINERLTFTHGFGLTLSPVNEVTPEGLPVLLVKDLPPSSNIESLAISRPEIYYGELASDWVTVNTKTKEFNYPSGEENVFTNYEGSGGVAIKSFFRKAMFALKFGSLKIFLSDDITFDSRIMYYRNIEERVKRVLPFLSMDSDPYMVVTKEGKLKWIYDAYTTSNRYPYAELVDDTFSALPGKRINYIKNSVKIVIDAYDGRMEFYIADPDDPIIKTYAKIFRGQFLPLEEMSEDLRAHIRYPEDLFAYQTRLYTIYHMDEAQIFYNKEDQWQIPIIASGEQPRLPTSDAAVTGGQADPIMRHMIMKLPGEKREEFILMIPFTPHGKDNLSAWMVARNDGEFYGQLMVYRFPKQKLIFGPKQITNRINQDADISRQISLWDQRGSEVIRGSLLVIPIEESLIYIQPIYLRAEGGKIPELKRVIVAYENRIAMEETLDATLEKIFSGRVAQDEEITTEAVPSAEPPVDANLSQQAKNYFDDAMEAQRRGDWTSYGREIKKLEEVLKKMK
;
A
#
# COMPACT_ATOMS: atom_id res chain seq x y z
N PHE A 1 -10.74 -22.29 6.64
CA PHE A 1 -10.84 -21.86 5.24
C PHE A 1 -12.31 -21.70 4.88
N ILE A 2 -12.64 -20.90 3.86
CA ILE A 2 -14.02 -20.71 3.39
C ILE A 2 -14.36 -21.71 2.29
N GLY A 3 -15.53 -22.32 2.38
CA GLY A 3 -16.01 -23.30 1.41
C GLY A 3 -16.81 -24.39 2.09
N ALA A 4 -17.44 -25.25 1.28
CA ALA A 4 -18.06 -26.46 1.81
C ALA A 4 -16.95 -27.44 2.20
N GLY A 5 -16.93 -27.88 3.45
CA GLY A 5 -15.99 -28.89 3.95
C GLY A 5 -16.50 -30.32 3.70
N PHE A 6 -15.77 -31.31 4.22
CA PHE A 6 -16.15 -32.73 4.07
C PHE A 6 -17.56 -33.00 4.59
N THR A 7 -17.87 -32.47 5.78
CA THR A 7 -19.18 -32.66 6.41
C THR A 7 -20.31 -32.00 5.61
N ASP A 8 -20.07 -30.85 4.97
CA ASP A 8 -21.10 -30.19 4.17
C ASP A 8 -21.46 -31.01 2.92
N ILE A 9 -20.45 -31.54 2.24
CA ILE A 9 -20.65 -32.29 0.99
C ILE A 9 -21.15 -33.72 1.24
N HIS A 10 -20.69 -34.39 2.29
CA HIS A 10 -21.05 -35.79 2.55
C HIS A 10 -22.19 -35.97 3.55
N ALA A 11 -22.54 -34.96 4.33
CA ALA A 11 -23.64 -35.02 5.30
C ALA A 11 -24.79 -34.06 4.92
N VAL A 12 -24.49 -32.76 4.83
CA VAL A 12 -25.52 -31.73 4.68
C VAL A 12 -26.17 -31.80 3.30
N LEU A 13 -25.38 -31.89 2.22
CA LEU A 13 -25.91 -31.89 0.85
C LEU A 13 -26.82 -33.10 0.54
N PRO A 14 -26.44 -34.37 0.84
CA PRO A 14 -27.34 -35.50 0.68
C PRO A 14 -28.62 -35.35 1.50
N PHE A 15 -28.50 -34.76 2.69
CA PHE A 15 -29.64 -34.54 3.56
C PHE A 15 -30.60 -33.47 3.01
N LEU A 16 -30.08 -32.36 2.48
CA LEU A 16 -30.87 -31.35 1.76
C LEU A 16 -31.61 -31.98 0.56
N ASN A 17 -30.96 -32.89 -0.17
CA ASN A 17 -31.61 -33.61 -1.27
C ASN A 17 -32.77 -34.50 -0.79
N ILE A 18 -32.61 -35.20 0.34
CA ILE A 18 -33.71 -35.97 0.96
C ILE A 18 -34.85 -35.04 1.37
N LEU A 19 -34.52 -33.89 1.95
CA LEU A 19 -35.49 -32.92 2.44
C LEU A 19 -36.35 -32.33 1.31
N ILE A 20 -35.82 -32.21 0.08
CA ILE A 20 -36.61 -31.85 -1.11
C ILE A 20 -37.74 -32.87 -1.35
N PHE A 21 -37.45 -34.17 -1.29
CA PHE A 21 -38.46 -35.21 -1.49
C PHE A 21 -39.47 -35.25 -0.33
N VAL A 22 -39.01 -35.04 0.91
CA VAL A 22 -39.90 -34.95 2.08
C VAL A 22 -40.82 -33.73 1.95
N ALA A 23 -40.30 -32.58 1.54
CA ALA A 23 -41.09 -31.38 1.30
C ALA A 23 -42.16 -31.61 0.22
N LEU A 24 -41.80 -32.31 -0.86
CA LEU A 24 -42.75 -32.70 -1.92
C LEU A 24 -43.85 -33.62 -1.38
N ALA A 25 -43.49 -34.62 -0.56
CA ALA A 25 -44.46 -35.52 0.08
C ALA A 25 -45.41 -34.77 1.02
N VAL A 26 -44.89 -33.83 1.81
CA VAL A 26 -45.68 -32.95 2.67
C VAL A 26 -46.65 -32.11 1.85
N ALA A 27 -46.20 -31.54 0.73
CA ALA A 27 -47.04 -30.78 -0.18
C ALA A 27 -48.19 -31.63 -0.76
N VAL A 28 -47.90 -32.86 -1.19
CA VAL A 28 -48.92 -33.80 -1.67
C VAL A 28 -49.93 -34.15 -0.57
N LEU A 29 -49.46 -34.45 0.65
CA LEU A 29 -50.33 -34.75 1.79
C LEU A 29 -51.20 -33.54 2.19
N ALA A 30 -50.67 -32.32 2.10
CA ALA A 30 -51.44 -31.10 2.32
C ALA A 30 -52.56 -30.94 1.28
N VAL A 31 -52.29 -31.22 0.00
CA VAL A 31 -53.31 -31.22 -1.07
C VAL A 31 -54.38 -32.29 -0.82
N ILE A 32 -53.99 -33.51 -0.41
CA ILE A 32 -54.95 -34.59 -0.10
C ILE A 32 -55.85 -34.22 1.08
N ASN A 33 -55.32 -33.52 2.08
CA ASN A 33 -56.08 -33.09 3.25
C ASN A 33 -57.16 -32.02 2.91
N ILE A 34 -57.03 -31.29 1.80
CA ILE A 34 -58.12 -30.39 1.33
C ILE A 34 -59.39 -31.21 1.07
N PHE A 35 -59.24 -32.44 0.58
CA PHE A 35 -60.36 -33.33 0.25
C PHE A 35 -60.76 -34.29 1.36
N LYS A 36 -59.92 -34.46 2.38
CA LYS A 36 -60.17 -35.31 3.55
C LYS A 36 -59.98 -34.48 4.81
N SER A 37 -61.05 -34.14 5.53
CA SER A 37 -61.07 -33.30 6.75
C SER A 37 -60.33 -33.90 7.97
N ASN A 38 -59.11 -34.40 7.80
CA ASN A 38 -58.33 -35.10 8.83
C ASN A 38 -56.95 -34.44 9.04
N ASN A 39 -56.95 -33.36 9.81
CA ASN A 39 -55.76 -32.54 10.11
C ASN A 39 -54.57 -33.30 10.73
N ARG A 40 -54.75 -34.55 11.17
CA ARG A 40 -53.68 -35.40 11.70
C ARG A 40 -52.61 -35.72 10.65
N LEU A 41 -52.99 -35.87 9.38
CA LEU A 41 -52.03 -36.17 8.30
C LEU A 41 -51.08 -35.01 8.03
N ILE A 42 -51.59 -33.78 8.07
CA ILE A 42 -50.78 -32.56 7.96
C ILE A 42 -49.87 -32.42 9.18
N ALA A 43 -50.39 -32.62 10.40
CA ALA A 43 -49.59 -32.51 11.62
C ALA A 43 -48.43 -33.53 11.64
N LEU A 44 -48.68 -34.76 11.18
CA LEU A 44 -47.65 -35.80 11.08
C LEU A 44 -46.62 -35.47 9.98
N ALA A 45 -47.05 -34.92 8.85
CA ALA A 45 -46.16 -34.53 7.75
C ALA A 45 -45.28 -33.32 8.13
N LEU A 46 -45.83 -32.30 8.77
CA LEU A 46 -45.07 -31.16 9.30
C LEU A 46 -44.14 -31.60 10.43
N GLY A 47 -44.63 -32.43 11.35
CA GLY A 47 -43.82 -32.97 12.45
C GLY A 47 -42.63 -33.79 11.96
N SER A 48 -42.84 -34.66 10.96
CA SER A 48 -41.76 -35.44 10.36
C SER A 48 -40.78 -34.57 9.59
N TYR A 49 -41.26 -33.58 8.82
CA TYR A 49 -40.38 -32.63 8.13
C TYR A 49 -39.50 -31.85 9.10
N VAL A 50 -40.08 -31.31 10.19
CA VAL A 50 -39.32 -30.59 11.21
C VAL A 50 -38.32 -31.52 11.90
N LEU A 51 -38.75 -32.72 12.30
CA LEU A 51 -37.88 -33.70 12.95
C LEU A 51 -36.70 -34.09 12.05
N ILE A 52 -36.99 -34.44 10.80
CA ILE A 52 -35.99 -34.81 9.79
C ILE A 52 -35.05 -33.62 9.60
N SER A 53 -35.57 -32.43 9.31
CA SER A 53 -34.79 -31.19 9.10
C SER A 53 -33.82 -30.91 10.24
N VAL A 54 -34.27 -31.00 11.50
CA VAL A 54 -33.43 -30.77 12.67
C VAL A 54 -32.35 -31.86 12.81
N LEU A 55 -32.72 -33.14 12.66
CA LEU A 55 -31.80 -34.25 12.80
C LEU A 55 -30.69 -34.24 11.75
N GLY A 56 -31.04 -33.95 10.50
CA GLY A 56 -30.06 -33.95 9.41
C GLY A 56 -29.28 -32.65 9.24
N SER A 57 -29.80 -31.52 9.71
CA SER A 57 -29.05 -30.25 9.69
C SER A 57 -28.09 -30.12 10.87
N TRP A 58 -28.37 -30.77 12.00
CA TRP A 58 -27.57 -30.59 13.22
C TRP A 58 -26.94 -31.89 13.74
N ALA A 59 -27.73 -32.94 13.99
CA ALA A 59 -27.23 -34.12 14.70
C ALA A 59 -26.27 -34.96 13.85
N TYR A 60 -26.64 -35.29 12.62
CA TYR A 60 -25.81 -36.12 11.75
C TYR A 60 -24.49 -35.44 11.33
N PRO A 61 -24.48 -34.17 10.88
CA PRO A 61 -23.25 -33.44 10.59
C PRO A 61 -22.31 -33.35 11.81
N ALA A 62 -22.84 -33.09 13.01
CA ALA A 62 -22.03 -33.02 14.23
C ALA A 62 -21.38 -34.36 14.59
N ILE A 63 -22.07 -35.48 14.39
CA ILE A 63 -21.52 -36.82 14.59
C ILE A 63 -20.41 -37.09 13.57
N LEU A 64 -20.65 -36.82 12.29
CA LEU A 64 -19.66 -37.02 11.24
C LEU A 64 -18.41 -36.17 11.48
N GLN A 65 -18.59 -34.88 11.81
CA GLN A 65 -17.49 -33.98 12.14
C GLN A 65 -16.67 -34.50 13.30
N LYS A 66 -17.31 -34.88 14.41
CA LYS A 66 -16.62 -35.26 15.65
C LYS A 66 -15.89 -36.60 15.55
N PHE A 67 -16.48 -37.59 14.88
CA PHE A 67 -15.99 -38.97 14.90
C PHE A 67 -15.27 -39.40 13.62
N VAL A 68 -15.46 -38.70 12.49
CA VAL A 68 -14.84 -39.06 11.21
C VAL A 68 -13.88 -37.98 10.73
N VAL A 69 -14.28 -36.71 10.77
CA VAL A 69 -13.46 -35.60 10.27
C VAL A 69 -12.36 -35.25 11.25
N LEU A 70 -12.67 -34.79 12.47
CA LEU A 70 -11.65 -34.32 13.43
C LEU A 70 -10.50 -35.32 13.68
N PRO A 71 -10.72 -36.64 13.78
CA PRO A 71 -9.62 -37.60 13.95
C PRO A 71 -8.69 -37.72 12.73
N ASN A 72 -9.17 -37.39 11.52
CA ASN A 72 -8.43 -37.48 10.27
C ASN A 72 -8.60 -36.20 9.44
N GLU A 73 -8.55 -35.04 10.10
CA GLU A 73 -9.03 -33.77 9.54
C GLU A 73 -8.24 -33.39 8.31
N LEU A 74 -6.91 -33.49 8.37
CA LEU A 74 -6.03 -33.23 7.23
C LEU A 74 -6.48 -34.01 5.99
N VAL A 75 -6.56 -35.34 6.07
CA VAL A 75 -6.92 -36.18 4.91
C VAL A 75 -8.34 -35.90 4.41
N LYS A 76 -9.29 -35.63 5.30
CA LYS A 76 -10.70 -35.41 4.94
C LYS A 76 -10.94 -34.02 4.37
N GLU A 77 -10.22 -33.02 4.84
CA GLU A 77 -10.38 -31.62 4.41
C GLU A 77 -9.43 -31.22 3.28
N THR A 78 -8.36 -31.99 2.98
CA THR A 78 -7.38 -31.68 1.92
C THR A 78 -8.03 -31.24 0.60
N PRO A 79 -8.99 -31.99 -0.01
CA PRO A 79 -9.57 -31.59 -1.29
C PRO A 79 -10.31 -30.24 -1.23
N TYR A 80 -10.90 -29.92 -0.09
CA TYR A 80 -11.64 -28.66 0.12
C TYR A 80 -10.70 -27.50 0.42
N MET A 81 -9.58 -27.77 1.10
CA MET A 81 -8.48 -26.82 1.25
C MET A 81 -7.87 -26.47 -0.10
N GLU A 82 -7.61 -27.46 -0.96
CA GLU A 82 -7.12 -27.23 -2.33
C GLU A 82 -8.07 -26.35 -3.15
N HIS A 83 -9.38 -26.60 -3.07
CA HIS A 83 -10.38 -25.73 -3.71
C HIS A 83 -10.35 -24.31 -3.17
N ASN A 84 -10.24 -24.13 -1.86
CA ASN A 84 -10.17 -22.81 -1.25
C ASN A 84 -8.88 -22.06 -1.63
N ILE A 85 -7.73 -22.73 -1.60
CA ILE A 85 -6.45 -22.17 -2.03
C ILE A 85 -6.54 -21.73 -3.49
N ALA A 86 -6.96 -22.63 -4.39
CA ALA A 86 -7.06 -22.33 -5.81
C ALA A 86 -8.09 -21.22 -6.11
N ALA A 87 -9.25 -21.25 -5.45
CA ALA A 87 -10.30 -20.25 -5.62
C ALA A 87 -9.87 -18.87 -5.12
N THR A 88 -9.25 -18.80 -3.94
CA THR A 88 -8.75 -17.55 -3.35
C THR A 88 -7.64 -16.98 -4.22
N ARG A 89 -6.68 -17.81 -4.65
CA ARG A 89 -5.60 -17.36 -5.53
C ARG A 89 -6.15 -16.80 -6.84
N LYS A 90 -7.10 -17.49 -7.48
CA LYS A 90 -7.72 -17.02 -8.73
C LYS A 90 -8.55 -15.74 -8.56
N ALA A 91 -9.34 -15.66 -7.50
CA ALA A 91 -10.23 -14.53 -7.23
C ALA A 91 -9.47 -13.22 -7.00
N PHE A 92 -8.25 -13.30 -6.46
CA PHE A 92 -7.38 -12.16 -6.18
C PHE A 92 -6.16 -12.07 -7.12
N ALA A 93 -6.09 -12.87 -8.19
CA ALA A 93 -4.96 -12.92 -9.13
C ALA A 93 -3.60 -13.29 -8.50
N LEU A 94 -3.59 -14.12 -7.46
CA LEU A 94 -2.37 -14.64 -6.83
C LEU A 94 -1.84 -15.91 -7.51
N ASP A 95 -2.63 -16.52 -8.40
CA ASP A 95 -2.22 -17.67 -9.23
C ASP A 95 -1.26 -17.28 -10.35
N THR A 96 -1.15 -16.00 -10.70
CA THR A 96 -0.24 -15.47 -11.72
C THR A 96 1.06 -14.87 -11.15
N VAL A 97 1.25 -14.95 -9.83
CA VAL A 97 2.46 -14.44 -9.15
C VAL A 97 3.67 -15.27 -9.56
N ILE A 98 4.72 -14.58 -10.00
CA ILE A 98 5.99 -15.21 -10.40
C ILE A 98 6.95 -15.21 -9.20
N GLU A 99 7.34 -16.39 -8.76
CA GLU A 99 8.29 -16.53 -7.66
C GLU A 99 9.73 -16.67 -8.19
N ARG A 100 10.68 -16.00 -7.53
CA ARG A 100 12.13 -16.11 -7.77
C ARG A 100 12.85 -16.27 -6.45
N ASP A 101 13.76 -17.24 -6.39
CA ASP A 101 14.65 -17.38 -5.23
C ASP A 101 15.91 -16.56 -5.46
N ILE A 102 16.33 -15.81 -4.44
CA ILE A 102 17.59 -15.05 -4.44
C ILE A 102 18.54 -15.66 -3.42
N THR A 103 19.85 -15.61 -3.69
CA THR A 103 20.86 -16.20 -2.79
C THR A 103 21.04 -15.33 -1.55
N GLY A 104 20.94 -14.01 -1.73
CA GLY A 104 21.28 -13.04 -0.68
C GLY A 104 22.77 -13.02 -0.34
N GLU A 105 23.63 -13.60 -1.19
CA GLU A 105 25.08 -13.77 -0.92
C GLU A 105 25.95 -12.63 -1.44
N THR A 106 25.41 -11.74 -2.28
CA THR A 106 26.19 -10.67 -2.91
C THR A 106 26.58 -9.60 -1.89
N THR A 107 27.85 -9.55 -1.50
CA THR A 107 28.41 -8.40 -0.78
C THR A 107 28.40 -7.18 -1.71
N ILE A 108 27.72 -6.11 -1.30
CA ILE A 108 27.60 -4.89 -2.08
C ILE A 108 28.91 -4.10 -1.97
N THR A 109 29.44 -3.69 -3.13
CA THR A 109 30.58 -2.79 -3.25
C THR A 109 30.14 -1.41 -3.72
N MET A 110 31.04 -0.41 -3.63
CA MET A 110 30.77 0.91 -4.19
C MET A 110 30.53 0.86 -5.71
N ASP A 111 31.15 -0.09 -6.42
CA ASP A 111 30.93 -0.28 -7.85
C ASP A 111 29.50 -0.74 -8.14
N ASP A 112 28.91 -1.57 -7.28
CA ASP A 112 27.50 -1.99 -7.40
C ASP A 112 26.54 -0.82 -7.18
N ILE A 113 26.84 0.08 -6.23
CA ILE A 113 26.09 1.33 -6.04
C ILE A 113 26.20 2.22 -7.28
N ASN A 114 27.37 2.29 -7.90
CA ASN A 114 27.59 3.04 -9.14
C ASN A 114 26.85 2.41 -10.33
N ASN A 115 26.85 1.09 -10.45
CA ASN A 115 26.12 0.36 -11.49
C ASN A 115 24.60 0.50 -11.34
N ASN A 116 24.12 0.75 -10.12
CA ASN A 116 22.70 0.97 -9.81
C ASN A 116 22.39 2.45 -9.50
N ARG A 117 23.16 3.40 -10.06
CA ARG A 117 22.96 4.85 -9.82
C ARG A 117 21.54 5.32 -10.12
N SER A 118 20.86 4.74 -11.10
CA SER A 118 19.47 5.10 -11.42
C SER A 118 18.51 4.82 -10.26
N THR A 119 18.66 3.68 -9.58
CA THR A 119 17.91 3.36 -8.35
C THR A 119 18.24 4.35 -7.25
N ILE A 120 19.52 4.64 -7.01
CA ILE A 120 19.97 5.57 -5.95
C ILE A 120 19.44 6.99 -6.17
N LYS A 121 19.47 7.48 -7.41
CA LYS A 121 18.91 8.79 -7.82
C LYS A 121 17.38 8.86 -7.70
N ASN A 122 16.70 7.75 -7.45
CA ASN A 122 15.26 7.67 -7.29
C ASN A 122 14.84 7.16 -5.90
N VAL A 123 15.79 7.03 -4.96
CA VAL A 123 15.47 6.75 -3.56
C VAL A 123 14.63 7.91 -3.02
N ARG A 124 13.38 7.63 -2.67
CA ARG A 124 12.45 8.62 -2.16
C ARG A 124 12.80 9.04 -0.73
N LEU A 125 13.64 10.08 -0.62
CA LEU A 125 14.02 10.69 0.65
C LEU A 125 12.90 11.54 1.25
N TRP A 126 11.98 12.07 0.44
CA TRP A 126 10.82 12.83 0.91
C TRP A 126 9.61 11.92 1.21
N ASP A 127 9.11 11.98 2.45
CA ASP A 127 7.85 11.35 2.82
C ASP A 127 6.66 12.27 2.52
N ARG A 128 5.48 11.68 2.26
CA ARG A 128 4.26 12.40 1.80
C ARG A 128 3.89 13.54 2.78
N GLU A 129 3.79 13.26 4.08
CA GLU A 129 3.35 14.24 5.09
C GLU A 129 4.32 15.43 5.25
N PRO A 130 5.63 15.26 5.53
CA PRO A 130 6.55 16.40 5.60
C PRO A 130 6.63 17.24 4.32
N LEU A 131 6.50 16.59 3.16
CA LEU A 131 6.52 17.28 1.88
C LEU A 131 5.24 18.10 1.67
N LEU A 132 4.08 17.55 2.04
CA LEU A 132 2.79 18.26 1.97
C LEU A 132 2.81 19.53 2.81
N ASP A 133 3.26 19.43 4.08
CA ASP A 133 3.48 20.57 4.96
C ASP A 133 4.34 21.66 4.29
N THR A 134 5.42 21.23 3.64
CA THR A 134 6.35 22.13 2.95
C THR A 134 5.73 22.78 1.71
N PHE A 135 5.00 22.03 0.89
CA PHE A 135 4.27 22.56 -0.27
C PHE A 135 3.21 23.57 0.17
N SER A 136 2.44 23.24 1.22
CA SER A 136 1.48 24.15 1.81
C SER A 136 2.10 25.49 2.22
N GLN A 137 3.22 25.45 2.96
CA GLN A 137 3.85 26.70 3.39
C GLN A 137 4.53 27.50 2.27
N LEU A 138 5.18 26.82 1.33
CA LEU A 138 5.98 27.49 0.30
C LEU A 138 5.16 27.90 -0.92
N GLN A 139 4.08 27.19 -1.23
CA GLN A 139 3.44 27.24 -2.56
C GLN A 139 1.91 27.45 -2.53
N GLU A 140 1.25 27.53 -1.36
CA GLU A 140 -0.17 27.94 -1.31
C GLU A 140 -0.34 29.37 -1.81
N ILE A 141 0.57 30.28 -1.39
CA ILE A 141 0.60 31.72 -1.70
C ILE A 141 -0.63 32.51 -1.21
N ARG A 142 -1.81 31.87 -1.10
CA ARG A 142 -3.10 32.41 -0.68
C ARG A 142 -3.89 31.36 0.11
N THR A 143 -4.62 31.79 1.12
CA THR A 143 -5.34 30.92 2.07
C THR A 143 -6.50 30.13 1.49
N TYR A 144 -6.94 30.43 0.28
CA TYR A 144 -8.03 29.73 -0.40
C TYR A 144 -7.53 28.65 -1.36
N TYR A 145 -6.22 28.51 -1.50
CA TYR A 145 -5.61 27.34 -2.13
C TYR A 145 -5.14 26.37 -1.06
N ASP A 146 -5.19 25.09 -1.41
CA ASP A 146 -4.88 24.00 -0.50
C ASP A 146 -4.26 22.84 -1.29
N PHE A 147 -3.39 22.08 -0.65
CA PHE A 147 -2.80 20.86 -1.20
C PHE A 147 -3.35 19.67 -0.41
N VAL A 148 -3.97 18.71 -1.09
CA VAL A 148 -4.75 17.63 -0.44
C VAL A 148 -3.87 16.45 -0.09
N SER A 149 -3.07 16.03 -1.06
CA SER A 149 -2.37 14.76 -1.09
C SER A 149 -1.09 14.89 -1.91
N ILE A 150 -0.14 13.97 -1.69
CA ILE A 150 1.09 13.86 -2.48
C ILE A 150 1.05 12.58 -3.31
N ASP A 151 1.09 12.76 -4.63
CA ASP A 151 1.13 11.69 -5.62
C ASP A 151 2.55 11.31 -6.02
N ASN A 152 2.79 10.03 -6.31
CA ASN A 152 4.08 9.52 -6.80
C ASN A 152 4.04 9.24 -8.29
N ASP A 153 4.74 9.98 -9.13
CA ASP A 153 4.79 9.70 -10.57
C ASP A 153 6.23 9.54 -11.09
N ARG A 154 6.37 9.32 -12.39
CA ARG A 154 7.65 9.31 -13.07
C ARG A 154 7.61 10.07 -14.39
N TYR A 155 8.75 10.66 -14.75
CA TYR A 155 8.94 11.35 -16.01
C TYR A 155 10.34 11.07 -16.55
N GLN A 156 10.48 11.17 -17.87
CA GLN A 156 11.79 11.23 -18.52
C GLN A 156 12.28 12.68 -18.48
N LEU A 157 13.18 12.99 -17.54
CA LEU A 157 13.70 14.33 -17.31
C LEU A 157 15.14 14.41 -17.83
N ASN A 158 15.37 15.19 -18.90
CA ASN A 158 16.69 15.35 -19.53
C ASN A 158 17.35 14.01 -19.93
N GLY A 159 16.55 13.00 -20.28
CA GLY A 159 17.02 11.65 -20.63
C GLY A 159 17.19 10.68 -19.44
N ASP A 160 17.03 11.17 -18.20
CA ASP A 160 17.01 10.33 -17.00
C ASP A 160 15.56 9.97 -16.62
N TYR A 161 15.31 8.69 -16.34
CA TYR A 161 14.03 8.24 -15.79
C TYR A 161 13.97 8.58 -14.30
N ARG A 162 13.12 9.56 -13.93
CA ARG A 162 13.08 10.13 -12.58
C ARG A 162 11.71 10.02 -11.96
N GLN A 163 11.68 9.58 -10.71
CA GLN A 163 10.51 9.60 -9.86
C GLN A 163 10.33 11.01 -9.29
N VAL A 164 9.08 11.44 -9.24
CA VAL A 164 8.68 12.76 -8.76
C VAL A 164 7.51 12.63 -7.80
N LEU A 165 7.40 13.63 -6.93
CA LEU A 165 6.26 13.85 -6.05
C LEU A 165 5.54 15.12 -6.51
N LEU A 166 4.23 15.03 -6.68
CA LEU A 166 3.41 16.15 -7.13
C LEU A 166 2.16 16.32 -6.28
N SER A 167 1.63 17.53 -6.26
CA SER A 167 0.38 17.83 -5.56
C SER A 167 -0.37 18.96 -6.27
N PRO A 168 -1.65 18.76 -6.62
CA PRO A 168 -2.47 19.79 -7.23
C PRO A 168 -2.80 20.89 -6.24
N ARG A 169 -2.78 22.14 -6.72
CA ARG A 169 -3.19 23.31 -5.95
C ARG A 169 -4.69 23.52 -6.15
N GLU A 170 -5.49 23.02 -5.24
CA GLU A 170 -6.95 23.04 -5.34
C GLU A 170 -7.59 24.23 -4.63
N LEU A 171 -8.79 24.61 -5.05
CA LEU A 171 -9.54 25.70 -4.44
C LEU A 171 -10.36 25.20 -3.25
N ASN A 172 -9.96 25.62 -2.05
CA ASN A 172 -10.74 25.40 -0.83
C ASN A 172 -11.71 26.57 -0.61
N SER A 173 -12.95 26.40 -1.07
CA SER A 173 -13.99 27.44 -0.94
C SER A 173 -14.36 27.78 0.51
N ALA A 174 -14.12 26.87 1.47
CA ALA A 174 -14.40 27.11 2.88
C ALA A 174 -13.42 28.11 3.51
N SER A 175 -12.22 28.21 2.95
CA SER A 175 -11.13 29.09 3.42
C SER A 175 -11.13 30.47 2.76
N LEU A 176 -12.17 30.80 1.99
CA LEU A 176 -12.34 32.14 1.41
C LEU A 176 -12.55 33.19 2.52
N PRO A 177 -11.80 34.31 2.53
CA PRO A 177 -11.96 35.36 3.55
C PRO A 177 -13.36 35.96 3.62
N GLN A 178 -14.04 36.04 2.47
CA GLN A 178 -15.43 36.48 2.37
C GLN A 178 -16.23 35.52 1.49
N ARG A 179 -17.13 34.78 2.14
CA ARG A 179 -17.97 33.75 1.52
C ARG A 179 -19.29 34.32 1.01
N THR A 180 -19.19 35.29 0.09
CA THR A 180 -20.38 35.82 -0.60
C THR A 180 -20.80 34.91 -1.75
N PHE A 181 -22.05 35.01 -2.19
CA PHE A 181 -22.54 34.24 -3.35
C PHE A 181 -21.70 34.49 -4.61
N ILE A 182 -21.31 35.74 -4.86
CA ILE A 182 -20.49 36.11 -6.02
C ILE A 182 -19.10 35.48 -5.90
N ASN A 183 -18.48 35.54 -4.72
CA ASN A 183 -17.15 34.96 -4.50
C ASN A 183 -17.16 33.44 -4.63
N GLU A 184 -18.06 32.75 -3.92
CA GLU A 184 -18.11 31.28 -3.90
C GLU A 184 -18.60 30.66 -5.22
N ARG A 185 -19.45 31.36 -5.97
CA ARG A 185 -20.15 30.74 -7.11
C ARG A 185 -19.76 31.31 -8.46
N LEU A 186 -19.23 32.53 -8.54
CA LEU A 186 -18.94 33.21 -9.81
C LEU A 186 -17.47 33.64 -9.97
N THR A 187 -16.78 33.99 -8.88
CA THR A 187 -15.43 34.55 -8.93
C THR A 187 -14.36 33.48 -8.68
N PHE A 188 -14.39 32.82 -7.52
CA PHE A 188 -13.44 31.76 -7.19
C PHE A 188 -14.02 30.42 -7.63
N THR A 189 -13.71 30.03 -8.86
CA THR A 189 -14.33 28.86 -9.49
C THR A 189 -13.41 27.66 -9.59
N HIS A 190 -12.09 27.81 -9.60
CA HIS A 190 -11.13 26.74 -9.88
C HIS A 190 -9.85 26.84 -9.02
N GLY A 191 -9.19 25.68 -8.82
CA GLY A 191 -7.80 25.60 -8.37
C GLY A 191 -6.83 25.96 -9.50
N PHE A 192 -5.52 26.04 -9.23
CA PHE A 192 -4.58 26.56 -10.23
C PHE A 192 -3.18 25.92 -10.16
N GLY A 193 -2.92 25.01 -11.09
CA GLY A 193 -1.64 24.34 -11.29
C GLY A 193 -1.36 23.26 -10.25
N LEU A 194 -0.09 22.84 -10.19
CA LEU A 194 0.41 21.90 -9.20
C LEU A 194 1.85 22.26 -8.82
N THR A 195 2.30 21.70 -7.70
CA THR A 195 3.70 21.75 -7.30
C THR A 195 4.33 20.38 -7.54
N LEU A 196 5.58 20.34 -8.02
CA LEU A 196 6.27 19.09 -8.33
C LEU A 196 7.74 19.15 -7.89
N SER A 197 8.21 18.09 -7.23
CA SER A 197 9.59 17.93 -6.75
C SER A 197 10.14 16.53 -7.13
N PRO A 198 11.43 16.37 -7.49
CA PRO A 198 12.07 15.07 -7.46
C PRO A 198 12.07 14.51 -6.04
N VAL A 199 12.17 13.18 -5.94
CA VAL A 199 12.01 12.47 -4.68
C VAL A 199 13.23 12.49 -3.75
N ASN A 200 14.40 12.84 -4.28
CA ASN A 200 15.70 12.69 -3.62
C ASN A 200 16.54 13.98 -3.57
N GLU A 201 16.11 15.06 -4.20
CA GLU A 201 16.90 16.30 -4.27
C GLU A 201 16.44 17.29 -3.20
N VAL A 202 17.43 17.94 -2.58
CA VAL A 202 17.24 18.93 -1.52
C VAL A 202 18.14 20.14 -1.77
N THR A 203 17.66 21.32 -1.38
CA THR A 203 18.46 22.54 -1.38
C THR A 203 19.48 22.49 -0.23
N PRO A 204 20.52 23.36 -0.22
CA PRO A 204 21.46 23.44 0.90
C PRO A 204 20.81 23.71 2.27
N GLU A 205 19.62 24.33 2.27
CA GLU A 205 18.83 24.59 3.47
C GLU A 205 18.07 23.35 3.97
N GLY A 206 17.94 22.30 3.14
CA GLY A 206 17.18 21.09 3.44
C GLY A 206 15.73 21.13 2.95
N LEU A 207 15.38 22.05 2.05
CA LEU A 207 14.06 22.16 1.42
C LEU A 207 13.98 21.33 0.13
N PRO A 208 12.79 20.92 -0.33
CA PRO A 208 12.65 20.21 -1.60
C PRO A 208 13.02 21.13 -2.77
N VAL A 209 13.71 20.59 -3.76
CA VAL A 209 13.89 21.29 -5.04
C VAL A 209 12.57 21.26 -5.80
N LEU A 210 12.06 22.41 -6.24
CA LEU A 210 10.79 22.47 -6.99
C LEU A 210 11.05 22.56 -8.49
N LEU A 211 10.56 21.60 -9.26
CA LEU A 211 10.61 21.59 -10.73
C LEU A 211 9.42 22.33 -11.36
N VAL A 212 8.26 22.28 -10.69
CA VAL A 212 7.09 23.08 -11.03
C VAL A 212 6.70 23.87 -9.79
N LYS A 213 6.61 25.20 -9.91
CA LYS A 213 6.35 26.11 -8.80
C LYS A 213 5.70 27.42 -9.25
N ASP A 214 5.29 28.22 -8.26
CA ASP A 214 4.78 29.57 -8.36
C ASP A 214 3.37 29.69 -8.98
N LEU A 215 2.90 30.94 -9.12
CA LEU A 215 1.63 31.34 -9.73
C LEU A 215 1.92 32.47 -10.74
N PRO A 216 1.74 32.26 -12.06
CA PRO A 216 1.34 31.01 -12.69
C PRO A 216 2.42 29.92 -12.57
N PRO A 217 2.06 28.61 -12.67
CA PRO A 217 3.02 27.54 -12.53
C PRO A 217 4.05 27.62 -13.65
N SER A 218 5.32 27.60 -13.26
CA SER A 218 6.47 27.68 -14.14
C SER A 218 7.37 26.46 -13.95
N SER A 219 7.96 26.00 -15.04
CA SER A 219 8.97 24.95 -15.04
C SER A 219 10.09 25.28 -16.00
N ASN A 220 11.32 24.93 -15.63
CA ASN A 220 12.48 25.01 -16.52
C ASN A 220 12.60 23.78 -17.43
N ILE A 221 11.71 22.79 -17.26
CA ILE A 221 11.70 21.54 -18.03
C ILE A 221 10.50 21.55 -18.97
N GLU A 222 10.76 21.44 -20.28
CA GLU A 222 9.74 21.53 -21.32
C GLU A 222 8.65 20.46 -21.16
N SER A 223 9.02 19.23 -20.78
CA SER A 223 8.06 18.13 -20.57
C SER A 223 7.12 18.33 -19.38
N LEU A 224 7.39 19.33 -18.52
CA LEU A 224 6.57 19.69 -17.36
C LEU A 224 5.92 21.07 -17.53
N ALA A 225 5.96 21.66 -18.72
CA ALA A 225 5.33 22.93 -18.99
C ALA A 225 3.79 22.78 -19.00
N ILE A 226 3.11 23.50 -18.10
CA ILE A 226 1.65 23.45 -17.96
C ILE A 226 1.01 24.53 -18.82
N SER A 227 0.23 24.12 -19.81
CA SER A 227 -0.47 25.02 -20.76
C SER A 227 -1.92 25.34 -20.33
N ARG A 228 -2.51 24.47 -19.50
CA ARG A 228 -3.86 24.61 -18.93
C ARG A 228 -3.85 24.27 -17.43
N PRO A 229 -3.46 25.24 -16.57
CA PRO A 229 -3.32 25.01 -15.13
C PRO A 229 -4.65 25.01 -14.36
N GLU A 230 -5.77 25.46 -14.94
CA GLU A 230 -7.01 25.63 -14.22
C GLU A 230 -7.67 24.28 -13.84
N ILE A 231 -7.91 24.08 -12.54
CA ILE A 231 -8.51 22.85 -11.98
C ILE A 231 -9.97 23.13 -11.59
N TYR A 232 -10.89 22.86 -12.51
CA TYR A 232 -12.33 22.93 -12.24
C TYR A 232 -12.86 21.65 -11.59
N TYR A 233 -12.21 20.51 -11.80
CA TYR A 233 -12.58 19.21 -11.25
C TYR A 233 -11.38 18.62 -10.51
N GLY A 234 -11.56 18.32 -9.23
CA GLY A 234 -10.50 17.87 -8.32
C GLY A 234 -11.06 17.20 -7.07
N GLU A 235 -10.24 16.98 -6.06
CA GLU A 235 -10.57 16.32 -4.80
C GLU A 235 -11.32 17.25 -3.82
N LEU A 236 -10.97 18.53 -3.71
CA LEU A 236 -11.63 19.49 -2.80
C LEU A 236 -12.84 20.21 -3.41
N ALA A 237 -13.19 19.88 -4.64
CA ALA A 237 -14.05 20.73 -5.45
C ALA A 237 -15.44 20.98 -4.82
N SER A 238 -15.84 22.25 -4.78
CA SER A 238 -17.08 22.71 -4.16
C SER A 238 -18.35 22.23 -4.88
N ASP A 239 -19.48 22.22 -4.17
CA ASP A 239 -20.77 21.69 -4.64
C ASP A 239 -21.13 22.07 -6.09
N TRP A 240 -21.03 23.37 -6.40
CA TRP A 240 -21.32 23.91 -7.73
C TRP A 240 -20.79 25.34 -7.91
N VAL A 241 -20.45 25.69 -9.15
CA VAL A 241 -20.07 27.05 -9.57
C VAL A 241 -20.72 27.38 -10.91
N THR A 242 -20.79 28.66 -11.24
CA THR A 242 -21.27 29.16 -12.52
C THR A 242 -20.15 29.88 -13.25
N VAL A 243 -19.87 29.42 -14.46
CA VAL A 243 -18.84 29.97 -15.33
C VAL A 243 -19.48 30.69 -16.51
N ASN A 244 -18.69 31.47 -17.24
CA ASN A 244 -19.16 32.30 -18.35
C ASN A 244 -20.28 33.26 -17.93
N THR A 245 -20.05 33.96 -16.82
CA THR A 245 -20.93 35.01 -16.31
C THR A 245 -20.42 36.38 -16.72
N LYS A 246 -21.16 37.46 -16.41
CA LYS A 246 -20.64 38.83 -16.60
C LYS A 246 -19.49 39.16 -15.65
N THR A 247 -19.46 38.51 -14.49
CA THR A 247 -18.34 38.57 -13.56
C THR A 247 -17.26 37.63 -14.05
N LYS A 248 -16.05 38.16 -14.25
CA LYS A 248 -14.91 37.33 -14.64
C LYS A 248 -14.45 36.46 -13.47
N GLU A 249 -13.91 35.30 -13.81
CA GLU A 249 -13.40 34.34 -12.86
C GLU A 249 -12.00 34.77 -12.42
N PHE A 250 -11.72 34.71 -11.12
CA PHE A 250 -10.37 34.91 -10.61
C PHE A 250 -9.48 33.77 -11.09
N ASN A 251 -8.32 34.12 -11.66
CA ASN A 251 -7.38 33.14 -12.20
C ASN A 251 -6.20 32.92 -11.23
N TYR A 252 -5.38 33.95 -11.04
CA TYR A 252 -4.25 33.93 -10.12
C TYR A 252 -3.83 35.36 -9.72
N PRO A 253 -3.14 35.53 -8.58
CA PRO A 253 -2.60 36.83 -8.20
C PRO A 253 -1.30 37.13 -8.96
N SER A 254 -1.14 38.35 -9.44
CA SER A 254 0.07 38.83 -10.12
C SER A 254 0.60 40.09 -9.44
N GLY A 255 1.48 39.91 -8.45
CA GLY A 255 1.96 40.99 -7.60
C GLY A 255 0.84 41.57 -6.73
N GLU A 256 0.55 42.87 -6.90
CA GLU A 256 -0.57 43.56 -6.23
C GLU A 256 -1.88 43.49 -7.04
N GLU A 257 -1.84 43.01 -8.29
CA GLU A 257 -3.00 42.88 -9.16
C GLU A 257 -3.52 41.43 -9.19
N ASN A 258 -4.76 41.26 -9.67
CA ASN A 258 -5.37 39.96 -9.88
C ASN A 258 -5.62 39.76 -11.37
N VAL A 259 -5.22 38.60 -11.89
CA VAL A 259 -5.52 38.19 -13.25
C VAL A 259 -6.85 37.45 -13.25
N PHE A 260 -7.69 37.78 -14.22
CA PHE A 260 -9.02 37.19 -14.37
C PHE A 260 -9.15 36.50 -15.73
N THR A 261 -9.94 35.43 -15.77
CA THR A 261 -10.19 34.63 -16.97
C THR A 261 -11.68 34.38 -17.17
N ASN A 262 -12.03 33.81 -18.31
CA ASN A 262 -13.35 33.25 -18.60
C ASN A 262 -13.17 31.81 -19.06
N TYR A 263 -14.05 30.92 -18.63
CA TYR A 263 -14.01 29.52 -19.02
C TYR A 263 -14.20 29.28 -20.54
N GLU A 264 -13.20 28.69 -21.19
CA GLU A 264 -13.19 28.38 -22.63
C GLU A 264 -13.65 26.95 -22.94
N GLY A 265 -13.82 26.12 -21.91
CA GLY A 265 -14.10 24.69 -22.07
C GLY A 265 -15.58 24.34 -22.27
N SER A 266 -15.86 23.04 -22.22
CA SER A 266 -17.19 22.48 -22.44
C SER A 266 -17.88 21.95 -21.17
N GLY A 267 -17.21 22.01 -20.03
CA GLY A 267 -17.67 21.52 -18.74
C GLY A 267 -18.95 22.19 -18.24
N GLY A 268 -19.65 21.49 -17.35
CA GLY A 268 -20.93 21.92 -16.80
C GLY A 268 -22.09 21.94 -17.82
N VAL A 269 -23.28 22.31 -17.32
CA VAL A 269 -24.51 22.35 -18.11
C VAL A 269 -24.86 23.79 -18.47
N ALA A 270 -24.98 24.07 -19.77
CA ALA A 270 -25.37 25.39 -20.27
C ALA A 270 -26.82 25.75 -19.90
N ILE A 271 -27.01 26.97 -19.41
CA ILE A 271 -28.31 27.48 -18.99
C ILE A 271 -29.24 27.62 -20.20
N LYS A 272 -28.85 28.31 -21.27
CA LYS A 272 -29.56 28.48 -22.57
C LYS A 272 -30.99 29.04 -22.54
N SER A 273 -31.73 28.93 -21.43
CA SER A 273 -33.12 29.37 -21.33
C SER A 273 -33.51 29.73 -19.91
N PHE A 274 -34.54 30.56 -19.81
CA PHE A 274 -35.13 30.98 -18.54
C PHE A 274 -35.66 29.80 -17.72
N PHE A 275 -36.28 28.81 -18.37
CA PHE A 275 -36.79 27.62 -17.72
C PHE A 275 -35.66 26.81 -17.05
N ARG A 276 -34.54 26.61 -17.75
CA ARG A 276 -33.37 25.93 -17.17
C ARG A 276 -32.76 26.73 -16.02
N LYS A 277 -32.69 28.08 -16.13
CA LYS A 277 -32.26 28.97 -15.05
C LYS A 277 -33.13 28.79 -13.79
N ALA A 278 -34.46 28.71 -13.96
CA ALA A 278 -35.40 28.43 -12.87
C ALA A 278 -35.22 27.03 -12.27
N MET A 279 -35.03 26.00 -13.11
CA MET A 279 -34.78 24.63 -12.65
C MET A 279 -33.50 24.51 -11.82
N PHE A 280 -32.44 25.22 -12.20
CA PHE A 280 -31.20 25.26 -11.40
C PHE A 280 -31.39 26.01 -10.08
N ALA A 281 -32.13 27.12 -10.08
CA ALA A 281 -32.48 27.82 -8.85
C ALA A 281 -33.26 26.92 -7.88
N LEU A 282 -34.17 26.08 -8.39
CA LEU A 282 -34.88 25.07 -7.59
C LEU A 282 -33.94 23.95 -7.11
N LYS A 283 -33.14 23.35 -8.01
CA LYS A 283 -32.22 22.24 -7.68
C LYS A 283 -31.23 22.62 -6.57
N PHE A 284 -30.66 23.82 -6.65
CA PHE A 284 -29.63 24.29 -5.72
C PHE A 284 -30.20 25.17 -4.60
N GLY A 285 -31.53 25.32 -4.52
CA GLY A 285 -32.20 26.10 -3.47
C GLY A 285 -31.76 27.58 -3.41
N SER A 286 -31.36 28.17 -4.54
CA SER A 286 -30.78 29.52 -4.58
C SER A 286 -31.50 30.42 -5.58
N LEU A 287 -32.38 31.29 -5.07
CA LEU A 287 -33.03 32.34 -5.86
C LEU A 287 -32.04 33.31 -6.50
N LYS A 288 -30.83 33.43 -5.95
CA LYS A 288 -29.76 34.27 -6.51
C LYS A 288 -29.33 33.81 -7.91
N ILE A 289 -29.42 32.50 -8.21
CA ILE A 289 -29.18 31.98 -9.56
C ILE A 289 -30.13 32.63 -10.56
N PHE A 290 -31.39 32.82 -10.17
CA PHE A 290 -32.43 33.36 -11.02
C PHE A 290 -32.40 34.89 -11.10
N LEU A 291 -32.20 35.56 -9.95
CA LEU A 291 -32.27 37.01 -9.80
C LEU A 291 -30.97 37.75 -10.17
N SER A 292 -29.82 37.07 -10.21
CA SER A 292 -28.55 37.70 -10.59
C SER A 292 -28.51 38.00 -12.08
N ASP A 293 -28.15 39.25 -12.40
CA ASP A 293 -27.91 39.74 -13.76
C ASP A 293 -26.57 39.29 -14.33
N ASP A 294 -25.67 38.77 -13.49
CA ASP A 294 -24.37 38.24 -13.91
C ASP A 294 -24.53 36.90 -14.62
N ILE A 295 -25.52 36.09 -14.19
CA ILE A 295 -25.82 34.79 -14.77
C ILE A 295 -26.70 34.97 -16.01
N THR A 296 -26.13 34.73 -17.18
CA THR A 296 -26.80 34.90 -18.48
C THR A 296 -27.22 33.55 -19.07
N PHE A 297 -27.78 33.56 -20.28
CA PHE A 297 -28.11 32.33 -20.99
C PHE A 297 -26.87 31.62 -21.59
N ASP A 298 -25.76 32.33 -21.71
CA ASP A 298 -24.46 31.79 -22.16
C ASP A 298 -23.68 31.14 -21.01
N SER A 299 -24.07 31.44 -19.76
CA SER A 299 -23.46 30.86 -18.56
C SER A 299 -23.70 29.34 -18.46
N ARG A 300 -22.76 28.66 -17.80
CA ARG A 300 -22.82 27.22 -17.56
C ARG A 300 -22.68 26.95 -16.06
N ILE A 301 -23.48 26.02 -15.54
CA ILE A 301 -23.38 25.61 -14.14
C ILE A 301 -22.65 24.27 -14.08
N MET A 302 -21.50 24.28 -13.39
CA MET A 302 -20.71 23.10 -13.07
C MET A 302 -21.09 22.59 -11.70
N TYR A 303 -21.38 21.29 -11.59
CA TYR A 303 -21.76 20.62 -10.34
C TYR A 303 -21.29 19.16 -10.39
N TYR A 304 -21.20 18.49 -9.23
CA TYR A 304 -20.49 17.21 -9.07
C TYR A 304 -19.06 17.33 -9.62
N ARG A 305 -18.35 18.27 -9.00
CA ARG A 305 -16.99 18.64 -9.39
C ARG A 305 -15.94 17.80 -8.66
N ASN A 306 -16.28 17.32 -7.45
CA ASN A 306 -15.48 16.33 -6.75
C ASN A 306 -15.41 15.07 -7.61
N ILE A 307 -14.19 14.66 -7.95
CA ILE A 307 -13.94 13.58 -8.91
C ILE A 307 -14.51 12.24 -8.44
N GLU A 308 -14.41 11.94 -7.15
CA GLU A 308 -14.92 10.72 -6.56
C GLU A 308 -16.45 10.65 -6.62
N GLU A 309 -17.14 11.71 -6.18
CA GLU A 309 -18.60 11.81 -6.24
C GLU A 309 -19.09 11.69 -7.68
N ARG A 310 -18.39 12.37 -8.61
CA ARG A 310 -18.73 12.38 -10.03
C ARG A 310 -18.66 10.98 -10.63
N VAL A 311 -17.57 10.27 -10.39
CA VAL A 311 -17.38 8.91 -10.93
C VAL A 311 -18.37 7.94 -10.30
N LYS A 312 -18.54 7.96 -8.97
CA LYS A 312 -19.51 7.09 -8.26
C LYS A 312 -20.93 7.26 -8.78
N ARG A 313 -21.32 8.47 -9.21
CA ARG A 313 -22.63 8.72 -9.84
C ARG A 313 -22.76 8.13 -11.24
N VAL A 314 -21.67 8.05 -12.01
CA VAL A 314 -21.68 7.50 -13.37
C VAL A 314 -21.53 5.98 -13.37
N LEU A 315 -20.67 5.44 -12.49
CA LEU A 315 -20.36 4.01 -12.39
C LEU A 315 -20.63 3.48 -10.96
N PRO A 316 -21.88 3.53 -10.45
CA PRO A 316 -22.21 3.15 -9.06
C PRO A 316 -22.03 1.66 -8.77
N PHE A 317 -21.80 0.84 -9.80
CA PHE A 317 -21.62 -0.60 -9.71
C PHE A 317 -20.15 -1.02 -9.61
N LEU A 318 -19.22 -0.08 -9.75
CA LEU A 318 -17.79 -0.31 -9.52
C LEU A 318 -17.39 0.26 -8.16
N SER A 319 -16.48 -0.42 -7.48
CA SER A 319 -15.80 0.10 -6.30
C SER A 319 -14.65 1.00 -6.75
N MET A 320 -14.43 2.12 -6.10
CA MET A 320 -13.34 3.03 -6.46
C MET A 320 -12.14 2.80 -5.54
N ASP A 321 -10.96 3.07 -6.05
CA ASP A 321 -9.73 3.16 -5.26
C ASP A 321 -9.77 4.35 -4.29
N SER A 322 -8.90 4.31 -3.27
CA SER A 322 -8.82 5.35 -2.26
C SER A 322 -7.88 6.52 -2.61
N ASP A 323 -7.02 6.39 -3.63
CA ASP A 323 -5.97 7.36 -4.00
C ASP A 323 -6.02 7.72 -5.52
N PRO A 324 -6.96 8.59 -5.97
CA PRO A 324 -6.89 9.16 -7.32
C PRO A 324 -5.66 10.06 -7.46
N TYR A 325 -4.96 10.00 -8.60
CA TYR A 325 -3.72 10.74 -8.76
C TYR A 325 -3.69 11.63 -10.00
N MET A 326 -3.01 12.77 -9.90
CA MET A 326 -2.86 13.71 -11.01
C MET A 326 -1.61 13.41 -11.86
N VAL A 327 -1.71 13.69 -13.16
CA VAL A 327 -0.61 13.59 -14.14
C VAL A 327 -0.55 14.86 -14.99
N VAL A 328 0.66 15.26 -15.37
CA VAL A 328 0.91 16.32 -16.35
C VAL A 328 1.17 15.65 -17.70
N THR A 329 0.27 15.85 -18.66
CA THR A 329 0.50 15.33 -20.02
C THR A 329 1.61 16.11 -20.73
N LYS A 330 2.23 15.53 -21.76
CA LYS A 330 3.19 16.22 -22.64
C LYS A 330 2.61 17.48 -23.31
N GLU A 331 1.29 17.58 -23.43
CA GLU A 331 0.59 18.77 -23.94
C GLU A 331 0.42 19.87 -22.87
N GLY A 332 0.86 19.61 -21.64
CA GLY A 332 0.71 20.54 -20.51
C GLY A 332 -0.70 20.58 -19.92
N LYS A 333 -1.50 19.52 -20.09
CA LYS A 333 -2.84 19.40 -19.49
C LYS A 333 -2.76 18.61 -18.20
N LEU A 334 -3.61 18.97 -17.25
CA LEU A 334 -3.77 18.27 -15.99
C LEU A 334 -4.90 17.25 -16.11
N LYS A 335 -4.59 15.97 -15.87
CA LYS A 335 -5.56 14.88 -15.88
C LYS A 335 -5.45 14.06 -14.61
N TRP A 336 -6.58 13.62 -14.10
CA TRP A 336 -6.64 12.63 -13.03
C TRP A 336 -6.73 11.24 -13.64
N ILE A 337 -6.03 10.28 -13.04
CA ILE A 337 -6.24 8.86 -13.26
C ILE A 337 -6.84 8.30 -11.99
N TYR A 338 -7.94 7.55 -12.15
CA TYR A 338 -8.65 6.96 -11.03
C TYR A 338 -8.99 5.50 -11.28
N ASP A 339 -8.65 4.66 -10.31
CA ASP A 339 -8.77 3.21 -10.44
C ASP A 339 -10.13 2.72 -9.94
N ALA A 340 -10.71 1.78 -10.69
CA ALA A 340 -11.99 1.20 -10.37
C ALA A 340 -11.98 -0.33 -10.46
N TYR A 341 -12.61 -0.92 -9.46
CA TYR A 341 -12.64 -2.34 -9.19
C TYR A 341 -14.00 -2.95 -9.47
N THR A 342 -13.99 -4.15 -10.05
CA THR A 342 -15.12 -5.07 -9.91
C THR A 342 -14.91 -5.89 -8.65
N THR A 343 -15.93 -5.97 -7.79
CA THR A 343 -15.87 -6.69 -6.52
C THR A 343 -17.06 -7.62 -6.38
N SER A 344 -16.89 -8.71 -5.62
CA SER A 344 -17.98 -9.62 -5.26
C SER A 344 -17.71 -10.28 -3.92
N ASN A 345 -18.76 -10.72 -3.26
CA ASN A 345 -18.71 -11.54 -2.04
C ASN A 345 -19.28 -12.95 -2.27
N ARG A 346 -19.43 -13.34 -3.54
CA ARG A 346 -20.09 -14.59 -3.97
C ARG A 346 -19.18 -15.49 -4.80
N TYR A 347 -17.87 -15.26 -4.80
CA TYR A 347 -16.95 -16.16 -5.47
C TYR A 347 -16.85 -17.48 -4.68
N PRO A 348 -17.21 -18.64 -5.24
CA PRO A 348 -17.24 -19.89 -4.48
C PRO A 348 -15.87 -20.25 -3.92
N TYR A 349 -15.82 -20.76 -2.67
CA TYR A 349 -14.61 -21.22 -1.97
C TYR A 349 -13.52 -20.17 -1.72
N ALA A 350 -13.60 -18.96 -2.26
CA ALA A 350 -12.61 -17.92 -1.99
C ALA A 350 -12.79 -17.31 -0.59
N GLU A 351 -11.67 -17.05 0.08
CA GLU A 351 -11.62 -16.42 1.39
C GLU A 351 -12.23 -15.01 1.38
N LEU A 352 -13.03 -14.71 2.40
CA LEU A 352 -13.68 -13.42 2.60
C LEU A 352 -12.74 -12.54 3.41
N VAL A 353 -12.43 -11.37 2.87
CA VAL A 353 -11.66 -10.33 3.54
C VAL A 353 -12.57 -9.15 3.86
N ASP A 354 -12.31 -8.50 4.98
CA ASP A 354 -13.00 -7.25 5.32
C ASP A 354 -12.55 -6.15 4.34
N ASP A 355 -13.53 -5.41 3.82
CA ASP A 355 -13.32 -4.30 2.90
C ASP A 355 -12.91 -3.06 3.71
N THR A 356 -11.59 -2.90 3.92
CA THR A 356 -11.01 -1.82 4.75
C THR A 356 -10.96 -0.46 4.06
N PHE A 357 -11.13 -0.42 2.74
CA PHE A 357 -11.06 0.81 1.93
C PHE A 357 -12.44 1.34 1.55
N SER A 358 -13.49 0.53 1.69
CA SER A 358 -14.88 0.97 1.51
C SER A 358 -15.36 1.86 2.65
N ALA A 359 -16.07 2.95 2.28
CA ALA A 359 -16.76 3.83 3.21
C ALA A 359 -17.84 3.14 4.08
N LEU A 360 -18.28 1.93 3.70
CA LEU A 360 -19.23 1.13 4.47
C LEU A 360 -18.51 0.12 5.38
N PRO A 361 -18.48 0.34 6.71
CA PRO A 361 -17.82 -0.59 7.63
C PRO A 361 -18.51 -1.96 7.65
N GLY A 362 -17.71 -3.03 7.68
CA GLY A 362 -18.18 -4.42 7.79
C GLY A 362 -18.60 -5.09 6.48
N LYS A 363 -18.44 -4.41 5.33
CA LYS A 363 -18.55 -5.07 4.02
C LYS A 363 -17.40 -6.07 3.87
N ARG A 364 -17.69 -7.25 3.33
CA ARG A 364 -16.68 -8.28 3.01
C ARG A 364 -16.71 -8.59 1.54
N ILE A 365 -15.54 -8.87 0.97
CA ILE A 365 -15.37 -9.26 -0.42
C ILE A 365 -14.52 -10.54 -0.50
N ASN A 366 -14.71 -11.33 -1.54
CA ASN A 366 -13.86 -12.49 -1.85
C ASN A 366 -13.48 -12.57 -3.33
N TYR A 367 -13.60 -11.45 -4.03
CA TYR A 367 -13.21 -11.25 -5.42
C TYR A 367 -12.96 -9.77 -5.65
N ILE A 368 -11.85 -9.45 -6.31
CA ILE A 368 -11.52 -8.09 -6.72
C ILE A 368 -10.62 -8.12 -7.96
N LYS A 369 -10.90 -7.27 -8.95
CA LYS A 369 -10.06 -7.03 -10.12
C LYS A 369 -9.97 -5.55 -10.43
N ASN A 370 -8.77 -5.03 -10.68
CA ASN A 370 -8.53 -3.70 -11.24
C ASN A 370 -9.00 -3.67 -12.70
N SER A 371 -10.27 -3.38 -12.88
CA SER A 371 -10.97 -3.64 -14.15
C SER A 371 -11.01 -2.43 -15.05
N VAL A 372 -11.02 -1.23 -14.47
CA VAL A 372 -11.18 0.02 -15.23
C VAL A 372 -10.22 1.09 -14.73
N LYS A 373 -9.50 1.73 -15.66
CA LYS A 373 -8.79 3.00 -15.45
C LYS A 373 -9.67 4.13 -15.95
N ILE A 374 -9.86 5.15 -15.12
CA ILE A 374 -10.72 6.29 -15.43
C ILE A 374 -9.83 7.51 -15.58
N VAL A 375 -9.88 8.16 -16.74
CA VAL A 375 -9.15 9.41 -16.98
C VAL A 375 -10.14 10.57 -16.89
N ILE A 376 -9.86 11.55 -16.05
CA ILE A 376 -10.71 12.73 -15.84
C ILE A 376 -9.93 13.98 -16.19
N ASP A 377 -10.43 14.77 -17.13
CA ASP A 377 -9.84 16.07 -17.47
C ASP A 377 -10.15 17.09 -16.35
N ALA A 378 -9.11 17.66 -15.74
CA ALA A 378 -9.27 18.60 -14.62
C ALA A 378 -9.95 19.92 -15.03
N TYR A 379 -9.92 20.27 -16.33
CA TYR A 379 -10.47 21.51 -16.86
C TYR A 379 -11.95 21.39 -17.27
N ASP A 380 -12.33 20.32 -17.98
CA ASP A 380 -13.72 20.17 -18.47
C ASP A 380 -14.53 19.03 -17.81
N GLY A 381 -13.89 18.18 -17.01
CA GLY A 381 -14.54 17.11 -16.26
C GLY A 381 -15.04 15.97 -17.14
N ARG A 382 -14.55 15.85 -18.38
CA ARG A 382 -14.78 14.70 -19.25
C ARG A 382 -14.10 13.48 -18.63
N MET A 383 -14.82 12.35 -18.69
CA MET A 383 -14.35 11.08 -18.17
C MET A 383 -14.25 10.08 -19.31
N GLU A 384 -13.12 9.39 -19.38
CA GLU A 384 -12.85 8.30 -20.32
C GLU A 384 -12.62 7.02 -19.51
N PHE A 385 -13.29 5.93 -19.86
CA PHE A 385 -13.25 4.68 -19.11
C PHE A 385 -12.53 3.60 -19.91
N TYR A 386 -11.37 3.14 -19.44
CA TYR A 386 -10.53 2.16 -20.12
C TYR A 386 -10.55 0.83 -19.39
N ILE A 387 -10.85 -0.28 -20.07
CA ILE A 387 -10.83 -1.63 -19.49
C ILE A 387 -9.39 -2.09 -19.36
N ALA A 388 -8.92 -2.23 -18.12
CA ALA A 388 -7.56 -2.66 -17.80
C ALA A 388 -7.41 -4.18 -17.69
N ASP A 389 -8.44 -4.86 -17.19
CA ASP A 389 -8.52 -6.32 -17.16
C ASP A 389 -9.59 -6.76 -18.17
N PRO A 390 -9.22 -7.02 -19.43
CA PRO A 390 -10.17 -7.46 -20.44
C PRO A 390 -10.65 -8.88 -20.17
N ASP A 391 -10.13 -9.61 -19.16
CA ASP A 391 -10.53 -10.97 -18.83
C ASP A 391 -11.57 -11.07 -17.72
N ASP A 392 -11.76 -10.02 -16.93
CA ASP A 392 -12.77 -9.98 -15.87
C ASP A 392 -14.21 -10.18 -16.41
N PRO A 393 -14.92 -11.25 -15.99
CA PRO A 393 -16.29 -11.51 -16.43
C PRO A 393 -17.30 -10.43 -16.01
N ILE A 394 -17.06 -9.73 -14.90
CA ILE A 394 -17.97 -8.69 -14.40
C ILE A 394 -17.91 -7.47 -15.34
N ILE A 395 -16.72 -6.95 -15.63
CA ILE A 395 -16.57 -5.81 -16.54
C ILE A 395 -16.99 -6.16 -17.98
N LYS A 396 -16.67 -7.38 -18.47
CA LYS A 396 -17.17 -7.87 -19.76
C LYS A 396 -18.70 -7.78 -19.88
N THR A 397 -19.41 -8.02 -18.78
CA THR A 397 -20.87 -7.94 -18.75
C THR A 397 -21.35 -6.51 -18.79
N TYR A 398 -20.77 -5.61 -17.99
CA TYR A 398 -21.11 -4.18 -18.01
C TYR A 398 -20.77 -3.50 -19.34
N ALA A 399 -19.64 -3.83 -19.96
CA ALA A 399 -19.26 -3.34 -21.28
C ALA A 399 -20.27 -3.73 -22.37
N LYS A 400 -20.90 -4.91 -22.26
CA LYS A 400 -21.98 -5.35 -23.17
C LYS A 400 -23.28 -4.59 -22.94
N ILE A 401 -23.59 -4.22 -21.69
CA ILE A 401 -24.79 -3.46 -21.31
C ILE A 401 -24.64 -2.01 -21.81
N PHE A 402 -23.50 -1.37 -21.52
CA PHE A 402 -23.21 0.04 -21.83
C PHE A 402 -22.30 0.17 -23.05
N ARG A 403 -22.81 -0.20 -24.22
CA ARG A 403 -22.03 -0.21 -25.47
C ARG A 403 -21.43 1.17 -25.79
N GLY A 404 -20.14 1.18 -26.09
CA GLY A 404 -19.40 2.39 -26.49
C GLY A 404 -19.02 3.33 -25.34
N GLN A 405 -19.29 2.96 -24.08
CA GLN A 405 -18.85 3.74 -22.91
C GLN A 405 -17.47 3.32 -22.40
N PHE A 406 -17.12 2.04 -22.58
CA PHE A 406 -15.82 1.49 -22.17
C PHE A 406 -14.93 1.31 -23.40
N LEU A 407 -13.69 1.76 -23.29
CA LEU A 407 -12.65 1.70 -24.30
C LEU A 407 -11.63 0.61 -23.93
N PRO A 408 -11.00 -0.08 -24.89
CA PRO A 408 -9.82 -0.90 -24.63
C PRO A 408 -8.67 -0.06 -24.07
N LEU A 409 -7.85 -0.62 -23.18
CA LEU A 409 -6.67 0.09 -22.63
C LEU A 409 -5.70 0.55 -23.73
N GLU A 410 -5.65 -0.18 -24.84
CA GLU A 410 -4.80 0.12 -25.99
C GLU A 410 -5.20 1.41 -26.71
N GLU A 411 -6.42 1.91 -26.53
CA GLU A 411 -6.87 3.20 -27.06
C GLU A 411 -6.40 4.40 -26.20
N MET A 412 -5.90 4.15 -24.98
CA MET A 412 -5.30 5.21 -24.16
C MET A 412 -4.02 5.72 -24.84
N SER A 413 -3.81 7.04 -24.89
CA SER A 413 -2.59 7.60 -25.48
C SER A 413 -1.33 7.05 -24.81
N GLU A 414 -0.24 6.90 -25.58
CA GLU A 414 1.04 6.41 -25.06
C GLU A 414 1.53 7.25 -23.87
N ASP A 415 1.30 8.57 -23.94
CA ASP A 415 1.60 9.52 -22.88
C ASP A 415 0.89 9.15 -21.57
N LEU A 416 -0.44 9.01 -21.59
CA LEU A 416 -1.20 8.64 -20.39
C LEU A 416 -0.90 7.22 -19.91
N ARG A 417 -0.64 6.30 -20.84
CA ARG A 417 -0.30 4.91 -20.50
C ARG A 417 1.01 4.82 -19.74
N ALA A 418 1.98 5.68 -20.08
CA ALA A 418 3.24 5.82 -19.34
C ALA A 418 3.05 6.35 -17.92
N HIS A 419 1.84 6.82 -17.56
CA HIS A 419 1.49 7.27 -16.21
C HIS A 419 0.66 6.27 -15.41
N ILE A 420 0.23 5.14 -15.98
CA ILE A 420 -0.58 4.14 -15.25
C ILE A 420 0.21 3.53 -14.10
N ARG A 421 -0.45 3.28 -12.97
CA ARG A 421 0.10 2.61 -11.79
C ARG A 421 -0.73 1.39 -11.42
N TYR A 422 -0.10 0.43 -10.78
CA TYR A 422 -0.77 -0.67 -10.14
C TYR A 422 -1.40 -0.14 -8.84
N PRO A 423 -2.71 -0.38 -8.60
CA PRO A 423 -3.40 0.26 -7.50
C PRO A 423 -2.89 -0.18 -6.12
N GLU A 424 -2.75 0.77 -5.19
CA GLU A 424 -2.26 0.51 -3.83
C GLU A 424 -3.26 -0.39 -3.04
N ASP A 425 -4.58 -0.13 -3.13
CA ASP A 425 -5.59 -0.90 -2.40
C ASP A 425 -5.62 -2.38 -2.85
N LEU A 426 -5.60 -2.63 -4.16
CA LEU A 426 -5.56 -3.99 -4.72
C LEU A 426 -4.30 -4.73 -4.26
N PHE A 427 -3.15 -4.06 -4.33
CA PHE A 427 -1.89 -4.64 -3.87
C PHE A 427 -1.91 -4.93 -2.37
N ALA A 428 -2.56 -4.09 -1.55
CA ALA A 428 -2.76 -4.34 -0.12
C ALA A 428 -3.57 -5.62 0.14
N TYR A 429 -4.69 -5.83 -0.59
CA TYR A 429 -5.46 -7.08 -0.49
C TYR A 429 -4.64 -8.30 -0.88
N GLN A 430 -3.93 -8.20 -2.00
CA GLN A 430 -3.13 -9.30 -2.54
C GLN A 430 -2.01 -9.69 -1.59
N THR A 431 -1.23 -8.72 -1.11
CA THR A 431 -0.10 -8.95 -0.22
C THR A 431 -0.55 -9.48 1.14
N ARG A 432 -1.65 -8.97 1.70
CA ARG A 432 -2.26 -9.50 2.92
C ARG A 432 -2.67 -10.97 2.76
N LEU A 433 -3.35 -11.33 1.68
CA LEU A 433 -3.73 -12.71 1.41
C LEU A 433 -2.51 -13.59 1.14
N TYR A 434 -1.52 -13.07 0.41
CA TYR A 434 -0.30 -13.79 0.07
C TYR A 434 0.51 -14.21 1.31
N THR A 435 0.36 -13.53 2.45
CA THR A 435 0.97 -13.97 3.72
C THR A 435 0.63 -15.41 4.12
N ILE A 436 -0.50 -15.93 3.64
CA ILE A 436 -0.96 -17.31 3.88
C ILE A 436 -1.05 -18.08 2.56
N TYR A 437 -1.64 -17.47 1.53
CA TYR A 437 -2.00 -18.17 0.28
C TYR A 437 -0.82 -18.39 -0.70
N HIS A 438 0.40 -18.01 -0.33
CA HIS A 438 1.60 -18.48 -1.04
C HIS A 438 1.84 -19.98 -0.81
N MET A 439 1.40 -20.53 0.33
CA MET A 439 1.41 -21.97 0.61
C MET A 439 0.34 -22.66 -0.23
N ASP A 440 0.75 -23.29 -1.33
CA ASP A 440 -0.12 -23.99 -2.27
C ASP A 440 -0.40 -25.45 -1.87
N GLU A 441 0.54 -26.08 -1.15
CA GLU A 441 0.36 -27.43 -0.60
C GLU A 441 -0.58 -27.43 0.63
N ALA A 442 -1.67 -28.21 0.55
CA ALA A 442 -2.69 -28.27 1.59
C ALA A 442 -2.17 -28.69 2.97
N GLN A 443 -1.13 -29.54 3.03
CA GLN A 443 -0.51 -29.96 4.29
C GLN A 443 0.22 -28.79 4.98
N ILE A 444 1.03 -28.05 4.23
CA ILE A 444 1.75 -26.87 4.73
C ILE A 444 0.74 -25.79 5.15
N PHE A 445 -0.30 -25.58 4.34
CA PHE A 445 -1.37 -24.63 4.61
C PHE A 445 -2.15 -24.96 5.90
N TYR A 446 -2.52 -26.23 6.11
CA TYR A 446 -3.23 -26.70 7.30
C TYR A 446 -2.44 -26.41 8.58
N ASN A 447 -1.14 -26.69 8.56
CA ASN A 447 -0.25 -26.47 9.70
C ASN A 447 0.23 -25.01 9.83
N LYS A 448 0.04 -24.17 8.81
CA LYS A 448 0.55 -22.79 8.71
C LYS A 448 2.07 -22.69 8.94
N GLU A 449 2.82 -23.67 8.43
CA GLU A 449 4.25 -23.83 8.72
C GLU A 449 5.13 -22.69 8.19
N ASP A 450 4.72 -22.06 7.08
CA ASP A 450 5.46 -20.97 6.44
C ASP A 450 4.67 -19.65 6.41
N GLN A 451 3.78 -19.43 7.39
CA GLN A 451 3.01 -18.20 7.43
C GLN A 451 3.92 -16.97 7.52
N TRP A 452 3.68 -15.98 6.64
CA TRP A 452 4.36 -14.68 6.68
C TRP A 452 3.50 -13.62 7.36
N GLN A 453 4.09 -12.45 7.56
CA GLN A 453 3.44 -11.23 8.01
C GLN A 453 4.10 -10.03 7.33
N ILE A 454 3.33 -8.96 7.17
CA ILE A 454 3.88 -7.67 6.79
C ILE A 454 4.59 -7.11 8.03
N PRO A 455 5.86 -6.68 7.94
CA PRO A 455 6.59 -6.14 9.08
C PRO A 455 5.87 -4.94 9.70
N ILE A 456 6.07 -4.70 10.99
CA ILE A 456 5.61 -3.46 11.62
C ILE A 456 6.85 -2.60 11.85
N ILE A 457 6.91 -1.43 11.22
CA ILE A 457 7.93 -0.42 11.53
C ILE A 457 7.39 0.39 12.70
N ALA A 458 8.10 0.38 13.82
CA ALA A 458 7.86 1.32 14.90
C ALA A 458 8.36 2.70 14.44
N SER A 459 7.58 3.41 13.61
CA SER A 459 7.66 4.86 13.55
C SER A 459 7.29 5.41 14.92
N GLY A 460 7.90 6.52 15.35
CA GLY A 460 7.64 7.16 16.63
C GLY A 460 6.20 7.67 16.81
N GLU A 461 5.35 7.50 15.81
CA GLU A 461 3.90 7.63 15.92
C GLU A 461 3.27 6.24 15.91
N GLN A 462 2.45 5.97 16.92
CA GLN A 462 1.58 4.80 16.94
C GLN A 462 0.87 4.68 15.59
N PRO A 463 0.65 3.46 15.05
CA PRO A 463 -0.30 3.29 13.97
C PRO A 463 -1.65 3.80 14.51
N ARG A 464 -2.06 4.99 14.06
CA ARG A 464 -3.41 5.48 14.33
C ARG A 464 -4.32 4.48 13.64
N LEU A 465 -4.95 3.60 14.43
CA LEU A 465 -6.13 2.87 13.98
C LEU A 465 -7.06 3.90 13.33
N PRO A 466 -7.70 3.58 12.18
CA PRO A 466 -8.54 4.53 11.48
C PRO A 466 -9.67 4.98 12.40
N THR A 467 -9.53 6.17 12.97
CA THR A 467 -10.65 6.89 13.58
C THR A 467 -11.50 7.45 12.44
N SER A 468 -12.82 7.40 12.62
CA SER A 468 -13.84 7.81 11.64
C SER A 468 -13.65 9.19 11.00
N ASP A 469 -12.85 10.06 11.62
CA ASP A 469 -12.62 11.43 11.19
C ASP A 469 -11.42 11.56 10.21
N ALA A 470 -10.63 10.50 10.01
CA ALA A 470 -9.48 10.48 9.08
C ALA A 470 -9.85 10.08 7.64
N ALA A 471 -11.14 9.84 7.35
CA ALA A 471 -11.63 9.48 6.01
C ALA A 471 -11.65 10.66 5.01
N VAL A 472 -11.14 11.84 5.38
CA VAL A 472 -11.09 13.03 4.52
C VAL A 472 -9.69 13.29 3.96
N THR A 473 -8.65 12.66 4.53
CA THR A 473 -7.29 12.64 4.01
C THR A 473 -7.07 11.28 3.34
N GLY A 474 -6.67 11.27 2.07
CA GLY A 474 -6.52 10.08 1.21
C GLY A 474 -5.95 8.84 1.90
N GLY A 475 -6.38 7.67 1.44
CA GLY A 475 -6.16 6.36 2.06
C GLY A 475 -4.77 6.21 2.66
N GLN A 476 -4.71 5.90 3.96
CA GLN A 476 -3.44 5.62 4.62
C GLN A 476 -2.86 4.31 4.06
N ALA A 477 -2.02 4.45 3.04
CA ALA A 477 -1.17 3.38 2.53
C ALA A 477 -0.35 2.77 3.68
N ASP A 478 -0.16 1.46 3.64
CA ASP A 478 0.74 0.78 4.57
C ASP A 478 2.11 1.51 4.54
N PRO A 479 2.66 1.97 5.68
CA PRO A 479 3.87 2.79 5.70
C PRO A 479 5.10 2.12 5.07
N ILE A 480 5.02 0.80 4.81
CA ILE A 480 6.08 0.03 4.15
C ILE A 480 5.86 -0.11 2.64
N MET A 481 4.62 -0.01 2.16
CA MET A 481 4.31 -0.09 0.73
C MET A 481 4.81 1.15 0.01
N ARG A 482 5.64 0.98 -1.02
CA ARG A 482 6.24 2.13 -1.72
C ARG A 482 6.43 1.93 -3.20
N HIS A 483 6.20 3.04 -3.90
CA HIS A 483 6.62 3.26 -5.26
C HIS A 483 8.12 3.56 -5.32
N MET A 484 8.85 2.85 -6.19
CA MET A 484 10.27 3.09 -6.45
C MET A 484 10.63 2.78 -7.90
N ILE A 485 11.66 3.45 -8.40
CA ILE A 485 12.32 3.08 -9.66
C ILE A 485 13.55 2.26 -9.31
N MET A 486 13.59 1.01 -9.78
CA MET A 486 14.77 0.18 -9.62
C MET A 486 14.92 -0.86 -10.72
N LYS A 487 16.13 -1.39 -10.86
CA LYS A 487 16.41 -2.57 -11.67
C LYS A 487 16.11 -3.83 -10.85
N LEU A 488 15.09 -4.58 -11.25
CA LEU A 488 14.75 -5.85 -10.59
C LEU A 488 15.84 -6.91 -10.82
N PRO A 489 16.10 -7.82 -9.85
CA PRO A 489 17.09 -8.88 -10.03
C PRO A 489 16.78 -9.76 -11.24
N GLY A 490 17.77 -9.91 -12.12
CA GLY A 490 17.66 -10.64 -13.39
C GLY A 490 17.12 -9.82 -14.57
N GLU A 491 16.61 -8.61 -14.33
CA GLU A 491 16.13 -7.72 -15.40
C GLU A 491 17.24 -6.77 -15.88
N LYS A 492 17.10 -6.24 -17.10
CA LYS A 492 18.13 -5.39 -17.74
C LYS A 492 17.89 -3.90 -17.61
N ARG A 493 16.65 -3.49 -17.34
CA ARG A 493 16.21 -2.09 -17.30
C ARG A 493 15.54 -1.80 -15.97
N GLU A 494 15.62 -0.55 -15.57
CA GLU A 494 14.89 -0.02 -14.43
C GLU A 494 13.40 0.12 -14.75
N GLU A 495 12.58 -0.11 -13.74
CA GLU A 495 11.13 -0.01 -13.85
C GLU A 495 10.56 0.67 -12.61
N PHE A 496 9.44 1.36 -12.82
CA PHE A 496 8.61 1.84 -11.74
C PHE A 496 7.81 0.67 -11.17
N ILE A 497 7.96 0.42 -9.89
CA ILE A 497 7.37 -0.72 -9.20
C ILE A 497 6.71 -0.27 -7.90
N LEU A 498 5.73 -1.03 -7.43
CA LEU A 498 5.17 -0.95 -6.09
C LEU A 498 5.68 -2.15 -5.30
N MET A 499 6.30 -1.94 -4.13
CA MET A 499 6.99 -3.00 -3.38
C MET A 499 6.51 -3.09 -1.92
N ILE A 500 6.43 -4.31 -1.39
CA ILE A 500 6.30 -4.59 0.05
C ILE A 500 7.18 -5.78 0.49
N PRO A 501 7.90 -5.69 1.63
CA PRO A 501 8.64 -6.80 2.20
C PRO A 501 7.79 -7.68 3.14
N PHE A 502 8.26 -8.90 3.40
CA PHE A 502 7.63 -9.88 4.30
C PHE A 502 8.63 -10.47 5.31
N THR A 503 8.16 -10.72 6.53
CA THR A 503 8.86 -11.55 7.53
C THR A 503 8.04 -12.78 7.86
N PRO A 504 8.63 -13.88 8.37
CA PRO A 504 7.85 -14.98 8.94
C PRO A 504 7.02 -14.49 10.12
N HIS A 505 5.86 -15.12 10.33
CA HIS A 505 5.02 -14.87 11.49
C HIS A 505 5.81 -15.08 12.79
N GLY A 506 5.82 -14.06 13.65
CA GLY A 506 6.54 -14.08 14.93
C GLY A 506 8.07 -13.90 14.82
N LYS A 507 8.62 -13.56 13.65
CA LYS A 507 10.03 -13.21 13.46
C LYS A 507 10.19 -11.82 12.85
N ASP A 508 11.34 -11.22 13.13
CA ASP A 508 11.70 -9.88 12.64
C ASP A 508 12.68 -9.91 11.44
N ASN A 509 13.18 -11.07 11.02
CA ASN A 509 14.05 -11.24 9.85
C ASN A 509 13.23 -11.30 8.55
N LEU A 510 13.73 -10.73 7.46
CA LEU A 510 13.06 -10.81 6.15
C LEU A 510 13.13 -12.21 5.57
N SER A 511 12.03 -12.61 4.93
CA SER A 511 11.94 -13.85 4.15
C SER A 511 11.67 -13.61 2.68
N ALA A 512 10.97 -12.54 2.33
CA ALA A 512 10.66 -12.23 0.94
C ALA A 512 10.33 -10.76 0.76
N TRP A 513 10.20 -10.35 -0.49
CA TRP A 513 9.51 -9.12 -0.89
C TRP A 513 8.72 -9.35 -2.16
N MET A 514 7.60 -8.65 -2.29
CA MET A 514 6.69 -8.71 -3.42
C MET A 514 6.67 -7.38 -4.14
N VAL A 515 6.59 -7.43 -5.47
CA VAL A 515 6.44 -6.26 -6.33
C VAL A 515 5.30 -6.41 -7.30
N ALA A 516 4.64 -5.29 -7.57
CA ALA A 516 3.82 -5.09 -8.75
C ALA A 516 4.54 -4.16 -9.73
N ARG A 517 4.65 -4.58 -10.99
CA ARG A 517 5.30 -3.81 -12.06
C ARG A 517 4.31 -2.84 -12.69
N ASN A 518 4.74 -1.59 -12.93
CA ASN A 518 3.86 -0.53 -13.45
C ASN A 518 4.09 -0.20 -14.93
N ASP A 519 5.21 -0.65 -15.53
CA ASP A 519 5.65 -0.13 -16.81
C ASP A 519 5.50 -1.11 -17.98
N GLY A 520 5.10 -0.58 -19.13
CA GLY A 520 5.14 -1.26 -20.42
C GLY A 520 4.31 -2.55 -20.49
N GLU A 521 4.89 -3.57 -21.12
CA GLU A 521 4.26 -4.89 -21.28
C GLU A 521 4.15 -5.68 -19.97
N PHE A 522 4.88 -5.27 -18.93
CA PHE A 522 4.89 -5.92 -17.63
C PHE A 522 3.90 -5.31 -16.64
N TYR A 523 3.18 -4.26 -17.03
CA TYR A 523 2.16 -3.64 -16.19
C TYR A 523 1.19 -4.69 -15.61
N GLY A 524 1.06 -4.69 -14.28
CA GLY A 524 0.18 -5.61 -13.56
C GLY A 524 0.78 -6.97 -13.22
N GLN A 525 2.02 -7.25 -13.63
CA GLN A 525 2.70 -8.48 -13.24
C GLN A 525 3.17 -8.40 -11.79
N LEU A 526 2.80 -9.43 -11.01
CA LEU A 526 3.22 -9.61 -9.63
C LEU A 526 4.42 -10.55 -9.56
N MET A 527 5.44 -10.18 -8.80
CA MET A 527 6.62 -11.01 -8.57
C MET A 527 6.96 -11.07 -7.08
N VAL A 528 7.47 -12.23 -6.63
CA VAL A 528 7.92 -12.45 -5.26
C VAL A 528 9.34 -12.96 -5.28
N TYR A 529 10.22 -12.27 -4.55
CA TYR A 529 11.61 -12.65 -4.40
C TYR A 529 11.83 -13.21 -2.99
N ARG A 530 12.25 -14.46 -2.88
CA ARG A 530 12.40 -15.20 -1.62
C ARG A 530 13.86 -15.35 -1.24
N PHE A 531 14.17 -15.00 0.00
CA PHE A 531 15.47 -15.24 0.62
C PHE A 531 15.57 -16.68 1.13
N PRO A 532 16.78 -17.25 1.23
CA PRO A 532 16.95 -18.62 1.70
C PRO A 532 16.65 -18.72 3.21
N LYS A 533 15.92 -19.77 3.60
CA LYS A 533 15.50 -20.00 5.00
C LYS A 533 16.66 -20.20 5.98
N GLN A 534 17.85 -20.55 5.47
CA GLN A 534 19.06 -20.79 6.27
C GLN A 534 19.84 -19.52 6.59
N LYS A 535 19.56 -18.39 5.93
CA LYS A 535 20.29 -17.12 6.13
C LYS A 535 19.46 -16.12 6.92
N LEU A 536 20.11 -15.39 7.82
CA LEU A 536 19.51 -14.28 8.53
C LEU A 536 19.62 -13.02 7.69
N ILE A 537 18.49 -12.54 7.19
CA ILE A 537 18.38 -11.22 6.53
C ILE A 537 17.68 -10.28 7.50
N PHE A 538 18.33 -9.16 7.85
CA PHE A 538 17.77 -8.22 8.82
C PHE A 538 16.45 -7.65 8.30
N GLY A 539 15.42 -7.56 9.15
CA GLY A 539 14.20 -6.84 8.79
C GLY A 539 14.16 -5.40 9.26
N PRO A 540 13.17 -4.63 8.78
CA PRO A 540 13.03 -3.21 9.08
C PRO A 540 13.12 -2.90 10.58
N LYS A 541 12.40 -3.66 11.41
CA LYS A 541 12.38 -3.48 12.87
C LYS A 541 13.75 -3.70 13.52
N GLN A 542 14.53 -4.66 13.04
CA GLN A 542 15.88 -4.90 13.57
C GLN A 542 16.82 -3.75 13.20
N ILE A 543 16.74 -3.25 11.97
CA ILE A 543 17.54 -2.12 11.51
C ILE A 543 17.19 -0.85 12.29
N THR A 544 15.89 -0.55 12.47
CA THR A 544 15.44 0.57 13.31
C THR A 544 16.01 0.48 14.72
N ASN A 545 15.99 -0.71 15.34
CA ASN A 545 16.55 -0.91 16.67
C ASN A 545 18.06 -0.69 16.70
N ARG A 546 18.79 -1.13 15.68
CA ARG A 546 20.25 -0.90 15.58
C ARG A 546 20.58 0.57 15.39
N ILE A 547 19.84 1.28 14.54
CA ILE A 547 19.97 2.74 14.37
C ILE A 547 19.75 3.45 15.71
N ASN A 548 18.75 3.02 16.49
CA ASN A 548 18.46 3.59 17.81
C ASN A 548 19.54 3.30 18.87
N GLN A 549 20.27 2.20 18.71
CA GLN A 549 21.35 1.78 19.63
C GLN A 549 22.70 2.39 19.27
N ASP A 550 22.85 2.96 18.07
CA ASP A 550 24.05 3.67 17.68
C ASP A 550 24.24 4.93 18.53
N ALA A 551 25.37 5.00 19.23
CA ALA A 551 25.63 6.04 20.23
C ALA A 551 25.78 7.44 19.61
N ASP A 552 26.36 7.53 18.41
CA ASP A 552 26.57 8.82 17.74
C ASP A 552 25.25 9.37 17.19
N ILE A 553 24.46 8.51 16.54
CA ILE A 553 23.12 8.85 16.03
C ILE A 553 22.19 9.20 17.19
N SER A 554 22.11 8.36 18.22
CA SER A 554 21.24 8.58 19.37
C SER A 554 21.56 9.90 20.08
N ARG A 555 22.84 10.17 20.33
CA ARG A 555 23.29 11.44 20.94
C ARG A 555 22.87 12.64 20.09
N GLN A 556 23.07 12.58 18.78
CA GLN A 556 22.76 13.69 17.89
C GLN A 556 21.25 13.95 17.79
N ILE A 557 20.44 12.90 17.65
CA ILE A 557 18.97 13.02 17.67
C ILE A 557 18.51 13.60 19.00
N SER A 558 19.01 13.13 20.14
CA SER A 558 18.64 13.67 21.46
C SER A 558 19.10 15.12 21.69
N LEU A 559 20.08 15.62 20.93
CA LEU A 559 20.49 17.03 20.97
C LEU A 559 19.60 17.92 20.09
N TRP A 560 19.10 17.38 18.98
CA TRP A 560 18.17 18.09 18.08
C TRP A 560 16.73 18.06 18.55
N ASP A 561 16.35 16.99 19.26
CA ASP A 561 15.03 16.81 19.83
C ASP A 561 14.98 17.43 21.24
N GLN A 562 15.24 18.73 21.29
CA GLN A 562 15.25 19.53 22.52
C GLN A 562 14.47 20.83 22.30
N ARG A 563 13.93 21.36 23.41
CA ARG A 563 13.19 22.63 23.51
C ARG A 563 13.52 23.61 22.38
N GLY A 564 12.54 23.87 21.50
CA GLY A 564 12.68 24.73 20.32
C GLY A 564 12.83 24.01 18.98
N SER A 565 13.07 22.69 18.96
CA SER A 565 13.18 21.87 17.75
C SER A 565 12.59 20.48 17.97
N GLU A 566 11.99 19.93 16.91
CA GLU A 566 11.39 18.61 16.85
C GLU A 566 12.08 17.79 15.76
N VAL A 567 12.48 16.55 16.09
CA VAL A 567 13.04 15.61 15.11
C VAL A 567 11.93 14.74 14.55
N ILE A 568 11.70 14.85 13.24
CA ILE A 568 10.79 13.96 12.52
C ILE A 568 11.63 12.88 11.84
N ARG A 569 11.43 11.63 12.26
CA ARG A 569 12.07 10.49 11.62
C ARG A 569 11.21 10.01 10.47
N GLY A 570 11.74 10.10 9.26
CA GLY A 570 11.07 9.55 8.10
C GLY A 570 10.97 8.04 8.16
N SER A 571 10.13 7.51 7.28
CA SER A 571 9.86 6.08 7.17
C SER A 571 11.11 5.37 6.64
N LEU A 572 11.46 4.21 7.22
CA LEU A 572 12.61 3.39 6.77
C LEU A 572 12.34 2.80 5.38
N LEU A 573 13.24 3.05 4.44
CA LEU A 573 13.24 2.53 3.08
C LEU A 573 14.05 1.25 3.04
N VAL A 574 13.49 0.19 2.46
CA VAL A 574 14.21 -1.06 2.16
C VAL A 574 14.49 -1.06 0.66
N ILE A 575 15.74 -0.91 0.26
CA ILE A 575 16.14 -0.81 -1.14
C ILE A 575 16.96 -2.06 -1.52
N PRO A 576 16.42 -2.96 -2.35
CA PRO A 576 17.21 -4.05 -2.88
C PRO A 576 18.19 -3.53 -3.94
N ILE A 577 19.44 -3.97 -3.84
CA ILE A 577 20.51 -3.70 -4.81
C ILE A 577 21.20 -5.04 -5.09
N GLU A 578 21.20 -5.45 -6.36
CA GLU A 578 21.57 -6.80 -6.76
C GLU A 578 20.76 -7.85 -5.98
N GLU A 579 21.38 -8.67 -5.13
CA GLU A 579 20.68 -9.64 -4.27
C GLU A 579 20.72 -9.28 -2.78
N SER A 580 21.18 -8.07 -2.44
CA SER A 580 21.32 -7.58 -1.07
C SER A 580 20.42 -6.37 -0.79
N LEU A 581 20.31 -5.97 0.48
CA LEU A 581 19.43 -4.89 0.92
C LEU A 581 20.21 -3.76 1.57
N ILE A 582 19.88 -2.53 1.19
CA ILE A 582 20.32 -1.30 1.85
C ILE A 582 19.10 -0.66 2.49
N TYR A 583 19.27 -0.16 3.71
CA TYR A 583 18.19 0.51 4.44
C TYR A 583 18.51 1.99 4.55
N ILE A 584 17.55 2.84 4.21
CA ILE A 584 17.75 4.29 4.15
C ILE A 584 16.66 4.97 4.98
N GLN A 585 17.04 5.86 5.89
CA GLN A 585 16.09 6.62 6.70
C GLN A 585 16.40 8.12 6.64
N PRO A 586 15.50 8.94 6.10
CA PRO A 586 15.63 10.40 6.14
C PRO A 586 15.28 10.94 7.54
N ILE A 587 15.98 11.98 7.97
CA ILE A 587 15.74 12.68 9.23
C ILE A 587 15.47 14.15 8.92
N TYR A 588 14.28 14.62 9.32
CA TYR A 588 13.87 16.00 9.18
C TYR A 588 13.94 16.72 10.53
N LEU A 589 14.26 18.01 10.50
CA LEU A 589 14.14 18.91 11.64
C LEU A 589 13.09 19.97 11.36
N ARG A 590 12.30 20.30 12.37
CA ARG A 590 11.34 21.40 12.33
C ARG A 590 11.45 22.20 13.62
N ALA A 591 11.39 23.53 13.53
CA ALA A 591 11.31 24.37 14.71
C ALA A 591 10.00 24.11 15.48
N GLU A 592 10.02 24.18 16.82
CA GLU A 592 8.83 24.03 17.64
C GLU A 592 7.81 25.14 17.31
N GLY A 593 6.63 24.78 16.81
CA GLY A 593 5.61 25.71 16.29
C GLY A 593 5.84 26.18 14.85
N GLY A 594 6.96 25.83 14.23
CA GLY A 594 7.19 25.97 12.79
C GLY A 594 6.43 24.89 12.00
N LYS A 595 6.19 25.16 10.71
CA LYS A 595 5.42 24.26 9.82
C LYS A 595 6.24 23.69 8.65
N ILE A 596 7.53 23.99 8.56
CA ILE A 596 8.38 23.56 7.43
C ILE A 596 9.43 22.58 7.96
N PRO A 597 9.25 21.26 7.72
CA PRO A 597 10.31 20.27 7.93
C PRO A 597 11.46 20.46 6.94
N GLU A 598 12.69 20.44 7.44
CA GLU A 598 13.91 20.49 6.63
C GLU A 598 14.62 19.14 6.71
N LEU A 599 14.92 18.51 5.56
CA LEU A 599 15.74 17.30 5.53
C LEU A 599 17.18 17.66 5.96
N LYS A 600 17.64 17.11 7.08
CA LYS A 600 18.96 17.42 7.64
C LYS A 600 19.96 16.27 7.55
N ARG A 601 19.51 15.03 7.65
CA ARG A 601 20.39 13.86 7.57
C ARG A 601 19.73 12.70 6.86
N VAL A 602 20.58 11.84 6.29
CA VAL A 602 20.20 10.55 5.73
C VAL A 602 21.02 9.48 6.44
N ILE A 603 20.32 8.57 7.11
CA ILE A 603 20.92 7.38 7.72
C ILE A 603 20.91 6.26 6.69
N VAL A 604 22.03 5.58 6.51
CA VAL A 604 22.13 4.36 5.71
C VAL A 604 22.64 3.24 6.59
N ALA A 605 21.98 2.10 6.54
CA ALA A 605 22.43 0.86 7.16
C ALA A 605 22.63 -0.23 6.10
N TYR A 606 23.78 -0.89 6.17
CA TYR A 606 24.11 -2.08 5.39
C TYR A 606 24.80 -3.09 6.31
N GLU A 607 24.18 -4.25 6.49
CA GLU A 607 24.60 -5.28 7.45
C GLU A 607 24.84 -4.70 8.86
N ASN A 608 26.11 -4.66 9.31
CA ASN A 608 26.51 -4.14 10.61
C ASN A 608 27.06 -2.71 10.55
N ARG A 609 27.09 -2.08 9.37
CA ARG A 609 27.60 -0.72 9.17
C ARG A 609 26.43 0.25 9.13
N ILE A 610 26.51 1.31 9.92
CA ILE A 610 25.53 2.38 9.96
C ILE A 610 26.28 3.70 9.86
N ALA A 611 25.79 4.60 9.03
CA ALA A 611 26.33 5.94 8.87
C ALA A 611 25.18 6.94 8.76
N MET A 612 25.45 8.19 9.16
CA MET A 612 24.51 9.30 9.08
C MET A 612 25.26 10.55 8.61
N GLU A 613 24.94 11.02 7.40
CA GLU A 613 25.52 12.23 6.79
C GLU A 613 24.43 13.14 6.22
N GLU A 614 24.82 14.27 5.64
CA GLU A 614 23.91 15.30 5.11
C GLU A 614 23.20 14.86 3.83
N THR A 615 23.85 14.06 2.99
CA THR A 615 23.31 13.60 1.72
C THR A 615 23.40 12.09 1.61
N LEU A 616 22.49 11.49 0.82
CA LEU A 616 22.52 10.04 0.57
C LEU A 616 23.86 9.60 -0.03
N ASP A 617 24.41 10.35 -0.98
CA ASP A 617 25.69 10.03 -1.60
C ASP A 617 26.84 10.05 -0.58
N ALA A 618 26.92 11.05 0.29
CA ALA A 618 27.94 11.11 1.34
C ALA A 618 27.82 9.95 2.33
N THR A 619 26.59 9.58 2.69
CA THR A 619 26.36 8.44 3.60
C THR A 619 26.76 7.12 2.94
N LEU A 620 26.40 6.91 1.66
CA LEU A 620 26.79 5.72 0.89
C LEU A 620 28.31 5.63 0.75
N GLU A 621 28.96 6.74 0.40
CA GLU A 621 30.42 6.80 0.37
C GLU A 621 31.00 6.41 1.73
N LYS A 622 30.51 6.93 2.85
CA LYS A 622 31.02 6.55 4.18
C LYS A 622 30.86 5.05 4.50
N ILE A 623 29.76 4.42 4.09
CA ILE A 623 29.52 2.98 4.29
C ILE A 623 30.49 2.12 3.45
N PHE A 624 30.72 2.50 2.19
CA PHE A 624 31.43 1.68 1.20
C PHE A 624 32.87 2.11 0.89
N SER A 625 33.31 3.30 1.35
CA SER A 625 34.70 3.81 1.23
C SER A 625 35.58 3.46 2.42
N GLY A 626 34.99 3.01 3.53
CA GLY A 626 35.74 2.36 4.60
C GLY A 626 36.46 1.16 4.01
N ARG A 627 37.81 1.16 4.06
CA ARG A 627 38.64 -0.02 3.82
C ARG A 627 37.87 -1.21 4.39
N VAL A 628 37.72 -2.26 3.58
CA VAL A 628 37.54 -3.59 4.12
C VAL A 628 38.72 -3.76 5.09
N ALA A 629 38.52 -3.42 6.36
CA ALA A 629 39.12 -4.18 7.42
C ALA A 629 38.65 -5.58 7.04
N GLN A 630 39.57 -6.35 6.47
CA GLN A 630 39.42 -7.78 6.33
C GLN A 630 38.60 -8.20 7.54
N ASP A 631 37.39 -8.70 7.29
CA ASP A 631 36.99 -9.84 8.08
C ASP A 631 38.24 -10.73 8.06
N GLU A 632 38.82 -10.96 9.23
CA GLU A 632 39.68 -12.10 9.40
C GLU A 632 38.81 -13.29 8.99
N GLU A 633 38.81 -13.59 7.69
CA GLU A 633 38.83 -14.96 7.26
C GLU A 633 39.94 -15.59 8.08
N ILE A 634 39.53 -16.43 9.02
CA ILE A 634 40.39 -17.43 9.61
C ILE A 634 40.66 -18.45 8.49
N THR A 635 41.36 -18.01 7.43
CA THR A 635 41.96 -18.89 6.44
C THR A 635 43.19 -19.46 7.11
N THR A 636 43.05 -20.73 7.44
CA THR A 636 44.07 -21.55 8.09
C THR A 636 45.16 -21.86 7.05
N GLU A 637 46.17 -21.00 6.93
CA GLU A 637 47.41 -21.38 6.25
C GLU A 637 48.65 -21.11 7.09
N ALA A 638 49.47 -22.16 7.15
CA ALA A 638 50.52 -22.42 8.10
C ALA A 638 51.81 -21.65 7.83
N VAL A 639 52.44 -21.13 8.88
CA VAL A 639 53.89 -20.89 8.97
C VAL A 639 54.34 -21.04 10.45
N PRO A 640 55.63 -21.24 10.74
CA PRO A 640 56.25 -22.51 11.07
C PRO A 640 56.51 -22.70 12.58
N SER A 641 56.80 -23.96 12.92
CA SER A 641 57.20 -24.46 14.23
C SER A 641 58.25 -23.60 14.96
N ALA A 642 57.91 -23.12 16.15
CA ALA A 642 58.85 -22.77 17.21
C ALA A 642 58.33 -23.32 18.55
N GLU A 643 59.14 -24.16 19.19
CA GLU A 643 58.91 -24.85 20.46
C GLU A 643 58.99 -23.92 21.70
N PRO A 644 58.57 -24.38 22.90
CA PRO A 644 57.74 -23.62 23.85
C PRO A 644 58.48 -23.13 25.10
N PRO A 645 57.76 -22.47 26.04
CA PRO A 645 57.71 -23.01 27.40
C PRO A 645 56.36 -22.88 28.15
N VAL A 646 55.98 -23.96 28.88
CA VAL A 646 55.25 -24.01 30.19
C VAL A 646 53.82 -23.38 30.22
N ASP A 647 52.68 -24.07 30.37
CA ASP A 647 52.33 -25.18 31.26
C ASP A 647 51.02 -25.92 30.82
N ALA A 648 51.05 -26.67 29.71
CA ALA A 648 49.87 -27.40 29.20
C ALA A 648 49.38 -28.55 30.13
N ASN A 649 50.22 -28.98 31.08
CA ASN A 649 49.94 -30.12 31.95
C ASN A 649 48.97 -29.77 33.09
N LEU A 650 48.99 -28.53 33.58
CA LEU A 650 48.09 -28.06 34.65
C LEU A 650 46.65 -27.88 34.13
N SER A 651 46.49 -27.38 32.91
CA SER A 651 45.17 -27.24 32.26
C SER A 651 44.49 -28.60 32.07
N GLN A 652 45.25 -29.61 31.65
CA GLN A 652 44.72 -30.96 31.45
C GLN A 652 44.40 -31.65 32.78
N GLN A 653 45.21 -31.45 33.81
CA GLN A 653 44.94 -31.97 35.15
C GLN A 653 43.69 -31.32 35.77
N ALA A 654 43.49 -30.02 35.59
CA ALA A 654 42.29 -29.33 36.05
C ALA A 654 41.03 -29.91 35.38
N LYS A 655 41.07 -30.16 34.08
CA LYS A 655 39.95 -30.77 33.38
C LYS A 655 39.62 -32.16 33.92
N ASN A 656 40.63 -33.00 34.13
CA ASN A 656 40.42 -34.36 34.62
C ASN A 656 39.83 -34.37 36.05
N TYR A 657 40.32 -33.53 36.97
CA TYR A 657 39.76 -33.44 38.32
C TYR A 657 38.31 -32.92 38.33
N PHE A 658 37.96 -32.06 37.36
CA PHE A 658 36.58 -31.60 37.20
C PHE A 658 35.66 -32.72 36.70
N ASP A 659 36.10 -33.47 35.69
CA ASP A 659 35.33 -34.57 35.12
C ASP A 659 35.12 -35.71 36.15
N ASP A 660 36.17 -36.06 36.90
CA ASP A 660 36.10 -37.07 37.98
C ASP A 660 35.18 -36.62 39.13
N ALA A 661 35.17 -35.33 39.47
CA ALA A 661 34.23 -34.77 40.43
C ALA A 661 32.79 -34.91 39.93
N MET A 662 32.51 -34.51 38.69
CA MET A 662 31.17 -34.63 38.11
C MET A 662 30.68 -36.08 38.06
N GLU A 663 31.59 -37.03 37.84
CA GLU A 663 31.25 -38.44 37.87
C GLU A 663 30.98 -38.97 39.29
N ALA A 664 31.77 -38.57 40.29
CA ALA A 664 31.54 -38.89 41.69
C ALA A 664 30.20 -38.32 42.20
N GLN A 665 29.83 -37.12 41.76
CA GLN A 665 28.53 -36.50 42.07
C GLN A 665 27.37 -37.32 41.50
N ARG A 666 27.47 -37.77 40.24
CA ARG A 666 26.44 -38.61 39.61
C ARG A 666 26.24 -39.95 40.33
N ARG A 667 27.29 -40.48 40.96
CA ARG A 667 27.23 -41.71 41.77
C ARG A 667 26.84 -41.48 43.23
N GLY A 668 26.63 -40.22 43.66
CA GLY A 668 26.24 -39.85 45.02
C GLY A 668 27.34 -39.97 46.07
N ASP A 669 28.61 -40.12 45.67
CA ASP A 669 29.76 -40.19 46.58
C ASP A 669 30.33 -38.79 46.85
N TRP A 670 29.72 -38.12 47.83
CA TRP A 670 30.08 -36.76 48.23
C TRP A 670 31.48 -36.62 48.83
N THR A 671 32.06 -37.71 49.35
CA THR A 671 33.41 -37.67 49.95
C THR A 671 34.47 -37.63 48.85
N SER A 672 34.28 -38.40 47.79
CA SER A 672 35.14 -38.38 46.61
C SER A 672 34.98 -37.09 45.81
N TYR A 673 33.74 -36.60 45.64
CA TYR A 673 33.46 -35.30 45.02
C TYR A 673 34.21 -34.15 45.70
N GLY A 674 34.09 -34.04 47.03
CA GLY A 674 34.76 -32.97 47.78
C GLY A 674 36.28 -33.04 47.70
N ARG A 675 36.86 -34.22 47.48
CA ARG A 675 38.31 -34.41 47.34
C ARG A 675 38.82 -33.94 45.97
N GLU A 676 38.13 -34.32 44.89
CA GLU A 676 38.55 -33.95 43.53
C GLU A 676 38.33 -32.45 43.25
N ILE A 677 37.27 -31.85 43.78
CA ILE A 677 37.07 -30.39 43.73
C ILE A 677 38.19 -29.63 44.47
N LYS A 678 38.68 -30.17 45.60
CA LYS A 678 39.78 -29.52 46.35
C LYS A 678 41.11 -29.58 45.61
N LYS A 679 41.40 -30.70 44.92
CA LYS A 679 42.57 -30.83 44.04
C LYS A 679 42.46 -29.92 42.82
N LEU A 680 41.27 -29.79 42.25
CA LEU A 680 41.00 -28.83 41.17
C LEU A 680 41.33 -27.40 41.59
N GLU A 681 40.88 -26.99 42.78
CA GLU A 681 41.16 -25.66 43.32
C GLU A 681 42.68 -25.42 43.53
N GLU A 682 43.42 -26.43 43.98
CA GLU A 682 44.88 -26.35 44.13
C GLU A 682 45.62 -26.24 42.80
N VAL A 683 45.15 -26.93 41.75
CA VAL A 683 45.73 -26.82 40.40
C VAL A 683 45.44 -25.45 39.79
N LEU A 684 44.20 -24.95 39.92
CA LEU A 684 43.83 -23.64 39.41
C LEU A 684 44.55 -22.49 40.13
N LYS A 685 44.88 -22.64 41.42
CA LYS A 685 45.72 -21.68 42.15
C LYS A 685 47.18 -21.65 41.68
N LYS A 686 47.68 -22.74 41.08
CA LYS A 686 49.02 -22.80 40.49
C LYS A 686 49.09 -22.28 39.05
N MET A 687 47.93 -22.07 38.41
CA MET A 687 47.82 -21.50 37.06
C MET A 687 47.64 -19.97 37.07
N LYS A 688 47.44 -19.36 38.24
CA LYS A 688 47.53 -17.91 38.47
C LYS A 688 48.95 -17.52 38.82
#